data_AF-W4RLA2-F1
#
_entry.id   AF-W4RLA2-F1
#
_cell.length_a   1.000
_cell.length_b   1.000
_cell.length_c   1.000
_cell.angle_alpha   90.00
_cell.angle_beta   90.00
_cell.angle_gamma   90.00
#
_symmetry.space_group_name_H-M   'P 1'
#
loop_
_entity.id
_entity.type
_entity.pdbx_description
1 polymer ?
#
loop_
_entity_poly.entity_id
_entity_poly.type
_entity_poly.pdbx_seq_one_letter_code
_entity_poly.pdbx_strand_id
1 'polypeptide(L)'
;MTFEEQLIKKSYFETYMESGNRTHPVRVLGELYLEEQKNDMPDLSYIRFAQGEVYFHNKDFEAAIFKWENITNEFEPWAKKNMGDAFLELGLLTSAEELYLSIETESNVLKIESGLQLLSLYIEQGKLEKAVAVIKKSVSLDPDYPGVTEIARAFFEEHNDWENAVELAVNEGVRTGSPKWFDVLNQYVEQGHTAQFAPDYFNEALSVLFQVDRSRFEQLAVSLWESYKGQSSYMTWLREFNQLFSGMDGNRKDGWTHLSAVYQDTYFELINGDRLIKEISPLIPELLTNWLKITSPDNSLVSASSIIAWNEVFPGTITSSAIHDAENLVLNSREYHDGYEDSMQLFKIIIEWAENHEIEVGNRIKWMVQELQESNVHNLLIAGITGNGKSSFVNTIVGEELITSPTAAVIRFKNEENPEIQEITDTDVRQITDIEDFKEAAGVRRQTHKNETIIDFKAEFPFLREHALALIDTPGINSNNYDKHPLYNYLRFADSLLFVLNANNPFTEKEREILSKISEYFPDLPIHFLLNKIDVIYSQQEAIDVFDQTWAEISQYYPDSKMFAFSSNYDKGKQLRDFSDFIQTNRSTVDFEQERTAKLQFFVRRAITYLLDKRIEIENNHMESISWNEEMVSKLNGAINSWEILKKRSQVPSRNHTEKSRIKPVRKSLRRSRKFCEAALS
;
A
#
# COMPACT_ATOMS: atom_id res chain seq x y z
N MET A 1 5.36 -17.79 -55.60
CA MET A 1 5.07 -18.96 -54.76
C MET A 1 6.40 -19.63 -54.51
N THR A 2 6.78 -19.87 -53.25
CA THR A 2 8.00 -20.62 -52.94
C THR A 2 7.78 -22.10 -53.31
N PHE A 3 8.86 -22.86 -53.44
CA PHE A 3 8.77 -24.29 -53.71
C PHE A 3 8.01 -25.05 -52.61
N GLU A 4 8.25 -24.71 -51.34
CA GLU A 4 7.51 -25.31 -50.22
C GLU A 4 6.03 -24.95 -50.23
N GLU A 5 5.67 -23.70 -50.55
CA GLU A 5 4.27 -23.30 -50.72
C GLU A 5 3.57 -24.11 -51.81
N GLN A 6 4.29 -24.47 -52.89
CA GLN A 6 3.73 -25.33 -53.93
C GLN A 6 3.40 -26.72 -53.39
N LEU A 7 4.31 -27.33 -52.62
CA LEU A 7 4.12 -28.65 -52.03
C LEU A 7 2.99 -28.65 -51.00
N ILE A 8 2.91 -27.64 -50.13
CA ILE A 8 1.82 -27.47 -49.14
C ILE A 8 0.46 -27.42 -49.85
N LYS A 9 0.36 -26.61 -50.90
CA LYS A 9 -0.89 -26.43 -51.68
C LYS A 9 -1.17 -27.56 -52.67
N LYS A 10 -0.31 -28.59 -52.74
CA LYS A 10 -0.36 -29.67 -53.73
C LYS A 10 -0.44 -29.12 -55.16
N SER A 11 0.39 -28.13 -55.48
CA SER A 11 0.38 -27.38 -56.75
C SER A 11 1.70 -27.47 -57.51
N TYR A 12 2.57 -28.42 -57.14
CA TYR A 12 3.83 -28.67 -57.87
C TYR A 12 3.58 -29.04 -59.33
N PHE A 13 2.46 -29.69 -59.66
CA PHE A 13 2.08 -29.99 -61.05
C PHE A 13 2.00 -28.76 -61.95
N GLU A 14 1.74 -27.56 -61.40
CA GLU A 14 1.69 -26.31 -62.15
C GLU A 14 3.04 -25.95 -62.77
N THR A 15 4.16 -26.46 -62.23
CA THR A 15 5.50 -26.26 -62.79
C THR A 15 5.67 -26.87 -64.18
N TYR A 16 4.82 -27.86 -64.52
CA TYR A 16 4.78 -28.49 -65.84
C TYR A 16 3.76 -27.85 -66.78
N MET A 17 3.00 -26.86 -66.32
CA MET A 17 1.96 -26.20 -67.11
C MET A 17 2.50 -24.94 -67.77
N GLU A 18 2.32 -24.82 -69.09
CA GLU A 18 2.66 -23.58 -69.81
C GLU A 18 1.59 -22.51 -69.61
N SER A 19 2.03 -21.28 -69.30
CA SER A 19 1.14 -20.13 -69.14
C SER A 19 0.31 -19.85 -70.40
N GLY A 20 -1.01 -19.99 -70.30
CA GLY A 20 -1.96 -19.74 -71.41
C GLY A 20 -2.41 -21.00 -72.17
N ASN A 21 -1.85 -22.18 -71.85
CA ASN A 21 -2.27 -23.44 -72.46
C ASN A 21 -3.54 -23.99 -71.76
N ARG A 22 -4.55 -24.41 -72.54
CA ARG A 22 -5.81 -24.99 -72.03
C ARG A 22 -5.77 -26.52 -71.90
N THR A 23 -4.62 -27.13 -72.11
CA THR A 23 -4.47 -28.59 -72.06
C THR A 23 -4.58 -29.07 -70.62
N HIS A 24 -5.37 -30.13 -70.40
CA HIS A 24 -5.60 -30.68 -69.06
C HIS A 24 -4.31 -31.25 -68.46
N PRO A 25 -3.99 -31.01 -67.17
CA PRO A 25 -2.74 -31.45 -66.55
C PRO A 25 -2.45 -32.95 -66.69
N VAL A 26 -3.48 -33.80 -66.59
CA VAL A 26 -3.35 -35.27 -66.79
C VAL A 26 -2.73 -35.62 -68.15
N ARG A 27 -3.10 -34.90 -69.21
CA ARG A 27 -2.55 -35.16 -70.56
C ARG A 27 -1.09 -34.74 -70.64
N VAL A 28 -0.77 -33.54 -70.17
CA VAL A 28 0.60 -33.00 -70.19
C VAL A 28 1.53 -33.91 -69.39
N LEU A 29 1.17 -34.24 -68.16
CA LEU A 29 1.96 -35.12 -67.29
C LEU A 29 2.01 -36.56 -67.81
N GLY A 30 1.01 -37.03 -68.54
CA GLY A 30 1.00 -38.36 -69.16
C GLY A 30 1.96 -38.45 -70.35
N GLU A 31 2.02 -37.39 -71.18
CA GLU A 31 2.97 -37.30 -72.29
C GLU A 31 4.41 -37.21 -71.77
N LEU A 32 4.67 -36.38 -70.74
CA LEU A 32 5.97 -36.28 -70.07
C LEU A 32 6.40 -37.61 -69.43
N TYR A 33 5.47 -38.32 -68.78
CA TYR A 33 5.76 -39.64 -68.21
C TYR A 33 6.21 -40.64 -69.27
N LEU A 34 5.55 -40.68 -70.43
CA LEU A 34 5.89 -41.58 -71.54
C LEU A 34 7.23 -41.23 -72.17
N GLU A 35 7.56 -39.94 -72.24
CA GLU A 35 8.85 -39.46 -72.72
C GLU A 35 9.98 -39.87 -71.78
N GLU A 36 9.85 -39.59 -70.48
CA GLU A 36 10.86 -39.93 -69.46
C GLU A 36 11.12 -41.44 -69.40
N GLN A 37 10.08 -42.27 -69.55
CA GLN A 37 10.21 -43.73 -69.54
C GLN A 37 11.09 -44.30 -70.66
N LYS A 38 11.34 -43.54 -71.74
CA LYS A 38 12.20 -43.97 -72.85
C LYS A 38 13.70 -43.78 -72.56
N ASN A 39 14.05 -43.10 -71.48
CA ASN A 39 15.44 -42.89 -71.06
C ASN A 39 16.05 -44.19 -70.52
N ASP A 40 17.38 -44.34 -70.62
CA ASP A 40 18.10 -45.54 -70.16
C ASP A 40 17.98 -45.75 -68.63
N MET A 41 17.86 -44.66 -67.86
CA MET A 41 17.60 -44.66 -66.41
C MET A 41 16.50 -43.63 -66.11
N PRO A 42 15.21 -44.01 -66.19
CA PRO A 42 14.11 -43.07 -66.01
C PRO A 42 13.93 -42.70 -64.53
N ASP A 43 13.82 -41.39 -64.22
CA ASP A 43 13.38 -40.92 -62.91
C ASP A 43 11.96 -40.35 -63.00
N LEU A 44 10.99 -41.18 -62.62
CA LEU A 44 9.58 -40.84 -62.71
C LEU A 44 9.06 -40.16 -61.43
N SER A 45 9.91 -39.96 -60.41
CA SER A 45 9.49 -39.55 -59.07
C SER A 45 8.79 -38.18 -59.09
N TYR A 46 9.39 -37.18 -59.74
CA TYR A 46 8.81 -35.83 -59.83
C TYR A 46 7.51 -35.79 -60.65
N ILE A 47 7.46 -36.52 -61.76
CA ILE A 47 6.27 -36.60 -62.62
C ILE A 47 5.14 -37.32 -61.87
N ARG A 48 5.45 -38.41 -61.16
CA ARG A 48 4.49 -39.13 -60.31
C ARG A 48 3.98 -38.26 -59.17
N PHE A 49 4.85 -37.46 -58.55
CA PHE A 49 4.44 -36.53 -57.51
C PHE A 49 3.38 -35.55 -58.02
N ALA A 50 3.65 -34.90 -59.16
CA ALA A 50 2.72 -33.99 -59.82
C ALA A 50 1.43 -34.70 -60.27
N GLN A 51 1.52 -35.92 -60.81
CA GLN A 51 0.34 -36.71 -61.17
C GLN A 51 -0.53 -36.99 -59.93
N GLY A 52 0.08 -37.35 -58.80
CA GLY A 52 -0.62 -37.61 -57.55
C GLY A 52 -1.41 -36.40 -57.06
N GLU A 53 -0.82 -35.19 -57.12
CA GLU A 53 -1.51 -33.94 -56.77
C GLU A 53 -2.73 -33.69 -57.66
N VAL A 54 -2.61 -33.92 -58.97
CA VAL A 54 -3.73 -33.75 -59.91
C VAL A 54 -4.87 -34.72 -59.57
N TYR A 55 -4.57 -35.99 -59.29
CA TYR A 55 -5.60 -36.95 -58.90
C TYR A 55 -6.24 -36.61 -57.55
N PHE A 56 -5.45 -36.15 -56.58
CA PHE A 56 -5.94 -35.69 -55.29
C PHE A 56 -6.94 -34.53 -55.44
N HIS A 57 -6.62 -33.50 -56.24
CA HIS A 57 -7.54 -32.38 -56.51
C HIS A 57 -8.83 -32.81 -57.21
N ASN A 58 -8.78 -33.91 -57.97
CA ASN A 58 -9.96 -34.51 -58.61
C ASN A 58 -10.67 -35.55 -57.74
N LYS A 59 -10.29 -35.68 -56.45
CA LYS A 59 -10.86 -36.61 -55.46
C LYS A 59 -10.67 -38.09 -55.79
N ASP A 60 -9.74 -38.42 -56.69
CA ASP A 60 -9.34 -39.78 -56.96
C ASP A 60 -8.15 -40.15 -56.07
N PHE A 61 -8.44 -40.36 -54.79
CA PHE A 61 -7.44 -40.59 -53.75
C PHE A 61 -6.69 -41.91 -53.93
N GLU A 62 -7.35 -42.95 -54.46
CA GLU A 62 -6.70 -44.24 -54.76
C GLU A 62 -5.62 -44.07 -55.82
N ALA A 63 -5.92 -43.37 -56.92
CA ALA A 63 -4.93 -43.06 -57.94
C ALA A 63 -3.82 -42.16 -57.39
N ALA A 64 -4.15 -41.16 -56.57
CA ALA A 64 -3.15 -40.28 -55.95
C ALA A 64 -2.17 -41.05 -55.06
N ILE A 65 -2.69 -41.91 -54.16
CA ILE A 65 -1.88 -42.75 -53.27
C ILE A 65 -0.98 -43.68 -54.09
N PHE A 66 -1.51 -44.34 -55.12
CA PHE A 66 -0.73 -45.20 -56.01
C PHE A 66 0.42 -44.44 -56.71
N LYS A 67 0.23 -43.17 -57.04
CA LYS A 67 1.32 -42.36 -57.62
C LYS A 67 2.39 -42.05 -56.58
N TRP A 68 1.99 -41.65 -55.38
CA TRP A 68 2.91 -41.22 -54.32
C TRP A 68 3.66 -42.37 -53.64
N GLU A 69 3.08 -43.57 -53.51
CA GLU A 69 3.75 -44.73 -52.88
C GLU A 69 5.00 -45.20 -53.65
N ASN A 70 5.10 -44.83 -54.93
CA ASN A 70 6.17 -45.24 -55.81
C ASN A 70 7.26 -44.14 -55.98
N ILE A 71 7.37 -43.22 -55.03
CA ILE A 71 8.37 -42.14 -54.99
C ILE A 71 9.49 -42.52 -54.04
N THR A 72 10.73 -42.52 -54.51
CA THR A 72 11.91 -42.97 -53.74
C THR A 72 13.05 -41.95 -53.74
N ASN A 73 12.79 -40.73 -54.18
CA ASN A 73 13.76 -39.62 -54.17
C ASN A 73 13.49 -38.70 -52.96
N GLU A 74 14.06 -37.50 -52.95
CA GLU A 74 13.91 -36.53 -51.87
C GLU A 74 12.48 -36.02 -51.64
N PHE A 75 11.52 -36.32 -52.53
CA PHE A 75 10.10 -36.01 -52.34
C PHE A 75 9.37 -37.09 -51.55
N GLU A 76 10.00 -38.23 -51.23
CA GLU A 76 9.39 -39.32 -50.47
C GLU A 76 8.72 -38.84 -49.15
N PRO A 77 9.35 -37.97 -48.33
CA PRO A 77 8.71 -37.46 -47.11
C PRO A 77 7.42 -36.67 -47.38
N TRP A 78 7.41 -35.83 -48.42
CA TRP A 78 6.22 -35.08 -48.84
C TRP A 78 5.16 -35.99 -49.47
N ALA A 79 5.58 -37.03 -50.18
CA ALA A 79 4.70 -38.04 -50.76
C ALA A 79 3.97 -38.81 -49.64
N LYS A 80 4.68 -39.22 -48.58
CA LYS A 80 4.10 -39.84 -47.38
C LYS A 80 3.09 -38.92 -46.70
N LYS A 81 3.40 -37.62 -46.53
CA LYS A 81 2.44 -36.63 -46.00
C LYS A 81 1.18 -36.55 -46.86
N ASN A 82 1.35 -36.43 -48.19
CA ASN A 82 0.24 -36.35 -49.13
C ASN A 82 -0.62 -37.62 -49.18
N MET A 83 -0.02 -38.80 -49.06
CA MET A 83 -0.74 -40.06 -48.89
C MET A 83 -1.51 -40.09 -47.57
N GLY A 84 -0.94 -39.57 -46.49
CA GLY A 84 -1.63 -39.39 -45.20
C GLY A 84 -2.87 -38.51 -45.35
N ASP A 85 -2.75 -37.37 -46.03
CA ASP A 85 -3.89 -36.48 -46.32
C ASP A 85 -4.98 -37.20 -47.13
N ALA A 86 -4.59 -38.04 -48.10
CA ALA A 86 -5.53 -38.83 -48.88
C ALA A 86 -6.24 -39.91 -48.05
N PHE A 87 -5.53 -40.55 -47.12
CA PHE A 87 -6.17 -41.48 -46.18
C PHE A 87 -7.11 -40.78 -45.21
N LEU A 88 -6.80 -39.54 -44.80
CA LEU A 88 -7.69 -38.73 -43.99
C LEU A 88 -9.01 -38.44 -44.72
N GLU A 89 -8.93 -38.00 -45.99
CA GLU A 89 -10.11 -37.74 -46.84
C GLU A 89 -10.96 -39.00 -47.09
N LEU A 90 -10.34 -40.19 -47.06
CA LEU A 90 -11.01 -41.49 -47.16
C LEU A 90 -11.59 -41.98 -45.82
N GLY A 91 -11.35 -41.28 -44.71
CA GLY A 91 -11.75 -41.69 -43.35
C GLY A 91 -10.91 -42.85 -42.78
N LEU A 92 -9.76 -43.16 -43.38
CA LEU A 92 -8.84 -44.22 -42.96
C LEU A 92 -7.84 -43.68 -41.93
N LEU A 93 -8.35 -43.28 -40.77
CA LEU A 93 -7.59 -42.52 -39.78
C LEU A 93 -6.34 -43.25 -39.25
N THR A 94 -6.39 -44.57 -39.06
CA THR A 94 -5.23 -45.34 -38.58
C THR A 94 -4.08 -45.31 -39.59
N SER A 95 -4.40 -45.50 -40.88
CA SER A 95 -3.40 -45.46 -41.95
C SER A 95 -2.83 -44.06 -42.14
N ALA A 96 -3.64 -43.02 -41.95
CA ALA A 96 -3.18 -41.63 -41.93
C ALA A 96 -2.20 -41.37 -40.75
N GLU A 97 -2.56 -41.77 -39.52
CA GLU A 97 -1.71 -41.64 -38.32
C GLU A 97 -0.36 -42.34 -38.52
N GLU A 98 -0.36 -43.59 -39.01
CA GLU A 98 0.86 -44.36 -39.30
C GLU A 98 1.76 -43.68 -40.33
N LEU A 99 1.18 -43.17 -41.42
CA LEU A 99 1.96 -42.46 -42.44
C LEU A 99 2.59 -41.19 -41.91
N TYR A 100 1.83 -40.33 -41.21
CA TYR A 100 2.38 -39.09 -40.67
C TYR A 100 3.51 -39.35 -39.67
N LEU A 101 3.39 -40.38 -38.83
CA LEU A 101 4.43 -40.77 -37.88
C LEU A 101 5.67 -41.39 -38.54
N SER A 102 5.54 -41.94 -39.76
CA SER A 102 6.65 -42.54 -40.52
C SER A 102 7.52 -41.53 -41.28
N ILE A 103 7.17 -40.25 -41.25
CA ILE A 103 7.90 -39.19 -41.98
C ILE A 103 9.21 -38.88 -41.26
N GLU A 104 10.32 -39.32 -41.86
CA GLU A 104 11.68 -38.94 -41.46
C GLU A 104 12.15 -37.80 -42.37
N THR A 105 12.35 -36.60 -41.79
CA THR A 105 12.76 -35.42 -42.55
C THR A 105 13.54 -34.45 -41.66
N GLU A 106 14.41 -33.64 -42.26
CA GLU A 106 15.06 -32.51 -41.60
C GLU A 106 14.27 -31.19 -41.76
N SER A 107 13.30 -31.13 -42.69
CA SER A 107 12.51 -29.92 -42.93
C SER A 107 11.55 -29.64 -41.76
N ASN A 108 11.73 -28.50 -41.10
CA ASN A 108 10.82 -28.03 -40.05
C ASN A 108 9.42 -27.74 -40.60
N VAL A 109 9.32 -27.20 -41.82
CA VAL A 109 8.04 -26.97 -42.51
C VAL A 109 7.26 -28.26 -42.65
N LEU A 110 7.89 -29.33 -43.16
CA LEU A 110 7.21 -30.62 -43.30
C LEU A 110 6.86 -31.25 -41.94
N LYS A 111 7.72 -31.12 -40.92
CA LYS A 111 7.42 -31.58 -39.55
C LYS A 111 6.19 -30.87 -38.96
N ILE A 112 6.06 -29.56 -39.20
CA ILE A 112 4.93 -28.76 -38.71
C ILE A 112 3.67 -29.12 -39.50
N GLU A 113 3.74 -29.21 -40.83
CA GLU A 113 2.62 -29.60 -41.69
C GLU A 113 2.04 -30.96 -41.32
N SER A 114 2.88 -31.99 -41.18
CA SER A 114 2.42 -33.31 -40.74
C SER A 114 1.92 -33.30 -39.29
N GLY A 115 2.56 -32.49 -38.43
CA GLY A 115 2.09 -32.23 -37.07
C GLY A 115 0.68 -31.62 -37.02
N LEU A 116 0.37 -30.62 -37.84
CA LEU A 116 -0.96 -30.00 -37.88
C LEU A 116 -2.05 -30.97 -38.38
N GLN A 117 -1.70 -31.89 -39.28
CA GLN A 117 -2.61 -32.97 -39.66
C GLN A 117 -2.82 -33.97 -38.52
N LEU A 118 -1.75 -34.37 -37.82
CA LEU A 118 -1.84 -35.22 -36.63
C LEU A 118 -2.65 -34.56 -35.51
N LEU A 119 -2.51 -33.24 -35.31
CA LEU A 119 -3.31 -32.47 -34.37
C LEU A 119 -4.80 -32.59 -34.70
N SER A 120 -5.17 -32.30 -35.94
CA SER A 120 -6.56 -32.37 -36.41
C SER A 120 -7.14 -33.78 -36.23
N LEU A 121 -6.36 -34.80 -36.59
CA LEU A 121 -6.72 -36.22 -36.42
C LEU A 121 -6.90 -36.59 -34.94
N TYR A 122 -6.02 -36.11 -34.04
CA TYR A 122 -6.14 -36.40 -32.61
C TYR A 122 -7.30 -35.68 -31.94
N ILE A 123 -7.64 -34.47 -32.39
CA ILE A 123 -8.84 -33.76 -31.95
C ILE A 123 -10.09 -34.55 -32.34
N GLU A 124 -10.19 -35.00 -33.60
CA GLU A 124 -11.32 -35.79 -34.08
C GLU A 124 -11.50 -37.11 -33.30
N GLN A 125 -10.38 -37.74 -32.91
CA GLN A 125 -10.38 -38.98 -32.14
C GLN A 125 -10.54 -38.78 -30.62
N GLY A 126 -10.58 -37.54 -30.13
CA GLY A 126 -10.60 -37.23 -28.69
C GLY A 126 -9.33 -37.62 -27.93
N LYS A 127 -8.19 -37.77 -28.61
CA LYS A 127 -6.87 -38.10 -28.02
C LYS A 127 -6.13 -36.83 -27.59
N LEU A 128 -6.66 -36.12 -26.59
CA LEU A 128 -6.21 -34.78 -26.22
C LEU A 128 -4.74 -34.71 -25.78
N GLU A 129 -4.23 -35.68 -25.03
CA GLU A 129 -2.82 -35.65 -24.58
C GLU A 129 -1.84 -35.73 -25.75
N LYS A 130 -2.20 -36.49 -26.80
CA LYS A 130 -1.41 -36.55 -28.02
C LYS A 130 -1.51 -35.26 -28.83
N ALA A 131 -2.71 -34.66 -28.91
CA ALA A 131 -2.93 -33.38 -29.56
C ALA A 131 -2.06 -32.27 -28.94
N VAL A 132 -2.07 -32.16 -27.60
CA VAL A 132 -1.21 -31.23 -26.83
C VAL A 132 0.27 -31.47 -27.15
N ALA A 133 0.74 -32.72 -27.11
CA ALA A 133 2.14 -33.03 -27.39
C ALA A 133 2.57 -32.62 -28.81
N VAL A 134 1.68 -32.82 -29.81
CA VAL A 134 1.96 -32.45 -31.20
C VAL A 134 2.00 -30.94 -31.38
N ILE A 135 1.01 -30.19 -30.89
CA ILE A 135 0.98 -28.74 -31.09
C ILE A 135 2.11 -28.04 -30.34
N LYS A 136 2.46 -28.47 -29.12
CA LYS A 136 3.64 -27.96 -28.41
C LYS A 136 4.92 -28.20 -29.20
N LYS A 137 5.06 -29.39 -29.80
CA LYS A 137 6.20 -29.70 -30.66
C LYS A 137 6.23 -28.80 -31.90
N SER A 138 5.10 -28.57 -32.56
CA SER A 138 5.01 -27.67 -33.72
C SER A 138 5.41 -26.24 -33.37
N VAL A 139 4.90 -25.69 -32.27
CA VAL A 139 5.30 -24.35 -31.77
C VAL A 139 6.80 -24.32 -31.46
N SER A 140 7.35 -25.35 -30.80
CA SER A 140 8.78 -25.38 -30.46
C SER A 140 9.72 -25.47 -31.66
N LEU A 141 9.24 -25.98 -32.80
CA LEU A 141 10.03 -26.12 -34.02
C LEU A 141 10.20 -24.79 -34.75
N ASP A 142 9.10 -24.04 -34.89
CA ASP A 142 9.07 -22.71 -35.49
C ASP A 142 7.79 -21.97 -35.06
N PRO A 143 7.85 -21.12 -34.01
CA PRO A 143 6.70 -20.33 -33.57
C PRO A 143 6.22 -19.29 -34.61
N ASP A 144 7.10 -18.88 -35.54
CA ASP A 144 6.77 -17.89 -36.58
C ASP A 144 6.16 -18.55 -37.84
N TYR A 145 6.05 -19.89 -37.84
CA TYR A 145 5.36 -20.60 -38.90
C TYR A 145 3.90 -20.13 -39.02
N PRO A 146 3.39 -19.82 -40.24
CA PRO A 146 2.11 -19.12 -40.41
C PRO A 146 0.94 -19.73 -39.63
N GLY A 147 0.45 -18.98 -38.64
CA GLY A 147 -0.74 -19.32 -37.85
C GLY A 147 -0.54 -20.42 -36.81
N VAL A 148 0.68 -20.95 -36.61
CA VAL A 148 0.89 -22.09 -35.70
C VAL A 148 0.57 -21.72 -34.24
N THR A 149 0.93 -20.52 -33.80
CA THR A 149 0.67 -20.05 -32.43
C THR A 149 -0.80 -19.65 -32.24
N GLU A 150 -1.46 -19.12 -33.27
CA GLU A 150 -2.91 -18.91 -33.28
C GLU A 150 -3.70 -20.24 -33.20
N ILE A 151 -3.29 -21.26 -33.96
CA ILE A 151 -3.87 -22.60 -33.88
C ILE A 151 -3.67 -23.19 -32.48
N ALA A 152 -2.45 -23.07 -31.94
CA ALA A 152 -2.14 -23.54 -30.59
C ALA A 152 -3.01 -22.88 -29.53
N ARG A 153 -3.13 -21.55 -29.59
CA ARG A 153 -3.99 -20.78 -28.68
C ARG A 153 -5.45 -21.23 -28.78
N ALA A 154 -6.00 -21.25 -29.99
CA ALA A 154 -7.40 -21.65 -30.20
C ALA A 154 -7.67 -23.07 -29.68
N PHE A 155 -6.75 -24.00 -29.94
CA PHE A 155 -6.83 -25.37 -29.43
C PHE A 155 -6.86 -25.41 -27.90
N PHE A 156 -5.95 -24.71 -27.21
CA PHE A 156 -5.92 -24.69 -25.75
C PHE A 156 -7.16 -24.02 -25.14
N GLU A 157 -7.62 -22.89 -25.71
CA GLU A 157 -8.84 -22.19 -25.26
C GLU A 157 -10.10 -23.06 -25.44
N GLU A 158 -10.29 -23.70 -26.60
CA GLU A 158 -11.45 -24.55 -26.88
C GLU A 158 -11.56 -25.76 -25.93
N HIS A 159 -10.42 -26.25 -25.45
CA HIS A 159 -10.34 -27.41 -24.56
C HIS A 159 -10.18 -27.04 -23.08
N ASN A 160 -10.23 -25.75 -22.73
CA ASN A 160 -10.00 -25.23 -21.36
C ASN A 160 -8.64 -25.64 -20.76
N ASP A 161 -7.63 -25.82 -21.61
CA ASP A 161 -6.25 -26.12 -21.19
C ASP A 161 -5.51 -24.82 -20.89
N TRP A 162 -5.93 -24.17 -19.81
CA TRP A 162 -5.46 -22.85 -19.42
C TRP A 162 -3.98 -22.83 -19.04
N GLU A 163 -3.42 -23.95 -18.56
CA GLU A 163 -2.00 -24.05 -18.24
C GLU A 163 -1.14 -23.80 -19.49
N ASN A 164 -1.43 -24.54 -20.57
CA ASN A 164 -0.69 -24.39 -21.82
C ASN A 164 -1.05 -23.09 -22.56
N ALA A 165 -2.28 -22.58 -22.42
CA ALA A 165 -2.66 -21.29 -23.00
C ALA A 165 -1.88 -20.12 -22.39
N VAL A 166 -1.73 -20.10 -21.06
CA VAL A 166 -0.92 -19.11 -20.33
C VAL A 166 0.56 -19.26 -20.67
N GLU A 167 1.08 -20.49 -20.69
CA GLU A 167 2.47 -20.76 -21.07
C GLU A 167 2.79 -20.24 -22.47
N LEU A 168 1.91 -20.47 -23.44
CA LEU A 168 2.05 -19.95 -24.80
C LEU A 168 2.05 -18.41 -24.82
N ALA A 169 1.10 -17.77 -24.13
CA ALA A 169 1.00 -16.31 -24.12
C ALA A 169 2.22 -15.63 -23.48
N VAL A 170 2.74 -16.21 -22.39
CA VAL A 170 3.97 -15.75 -21.73
C VAL A 170 5.17 -15.90 -22.67
N ASN A 171 5.38 -17.10 -23.21
CA ASN A 171 6.54 -17.38 -24.07
C ASN A 171 6.55 -16.51 -25.33
N GLU A 172 5.39 -16.37 -25.99
CA GLU A 172 5.27 -15.55 -27.20
C GLU A 172 5.34 -14.06 -26.89
N GLY A 173 4.80 -13.60 -25.76
CA GLY A 173 4.95 -12.23 -25.28
C GLY A 173 6.40 -11.87 -25.03
N VAL A 174 7.15 -12.72 -24.32
CA VAL A 174 8.58 -12.55 -24.06
C VAL A 174 9.40 -12.58 -25.35
N ARG A 175 9.16 -13.57 -26.22
CA ARG A 175 9.92 -13.77 -27.47
C ARG A 175 9.74 -12.63 -28.46
N THR A 176 8.51 -12.15 -28.62
CA THR A 176 8.16 -11.19 -29.68
C THR A 176 8.10 -9.74 -29.19
N GLY A 177 7.91 -9.52 -27.88
CA GLY A 177 7.53 -8.20 -27.35
C GLY A 177 6.18 -7.71 -27.85
N SER A 178 5.36 -8.58 -28.46
CA SER A 178 4.11 -8.17 -29.11
C SER A 178 3.05 -7.78 -28.09
N PRO A 179 2.46 -6.57 -28.19
CA PRO A 179 1.38 -6.14 -27.31
C PRO A 179 0.18 -7.10 -27.32
N LYS A 180 -0.09 -7.74 -28.47
CA LYS A 180 -1.19 -8.72 -28.63
C LYS A 180 -1.08 -9.87 -27.62
N TRP A 181 0.11 -10.40 -27.38
CA TRP A 181 0.30 -11.54 -26.48
C TRP A 181 0.19 -11.14 -25.00
N PHE A 182 0.64 -9.92 -24.66
CA PHE A 182 0.43 -9.38 -23.32
C PHE A 182 -1.03 -9.04 -23.04
N ASP A 183 -1.78 -8.54 -24.03
CA ASP A 183 -3.23 -8.30 -23.91
C ASP A 183 -3.98 -9.62 -23.66
N VAL A 184 -3.59 -10.70 -24.36
CA VAL A 184 -4.12 -12.06 -24.13
C VAL A 184 -3.77 -12.59 -22.74
N LEU A 185 -2.52 -12.41 -22.32
CA LEU A 185 -2.09 -12.82 -20.98
C LEU A 185 -2.88 -12.07 -19.89
N ASN A 186 -3.04 -10.76 -20.01
CA ASN A 186 -3.82 -9.97 -19.06
C ASN A 186 -5.28 -10.43 -19.00
N GLN A 187 -5.88 -10.75 -20.15
CA GLN A 187 -7.23 -11.33 -20.19
C GLN A 187 -7.31 -12.65 -19.41
N TYR A 188 -6.33 -13.55 -19.52
CA TYR A 188 -6.30 -14.78 -18.75
C TYR A 188 -6.16 -14.53 -17.24
N VAL A 189 -5.40 -13.51 -16.84
CA VAL A 189 -5.28 -13.11 -15.43
C VAL A 189 -6.62 -12.61 -14.89
N GLU A 190 -7.28 -11.70 -15.61
CA GLU A 190 -8.59 -11.14 -15.22
C GLU A 190 -9.69 -12.22 -15.13
N GLN A 191 -9.59 -13.28 -15.93
CA GLN A 191 -10.50 -14.42 -15.91
C GLN A 191 -10.17 -15.45 -14.82
N GLY A 192 -9.07 -15.27 -14.08
CA GLY A 192 -8.64 -16.16 -13.00
C GLY A 192 -7.95 -17.45 -13.47
N HIS A 193 -7.51 -17.51 -14.72
CA HIS A 193 -6.87 -18.68 -15.31
C HIS A 193 -5.38 -18.84 -14.92
N THR A 194 -4.82 -17.88 -14.19
CA THR A 194 -3.40 -17.85 -13.78
C THR A 194 -3.15 -18.20 -12.32
N ALA A 195 -4.20 -18.46 -11.51
CA ALA A 195 -4.08 -18.64 -10.06
C ALA A 195 -3.18 -19.82 -9.62
N GLN A 196 -3.00 -20.83 -10.48
CA GLN A 196 -2.16 -21.99 -10.20
C GLN A 196 -0.66 -21.73 -10.38
N PHE A 197 -0.28 -20.65 -11.06
CA PHE A 197 1.11 -20.32 -11.32
C PHE A 197 1.74 -19.68 -10.07
N ALA A 198 3.03 -19.91 -9.88
CA ALA A 198 3.78 -19.25 -8.84
C ALA A 198 4.01 -17.77 -9.22
N PRO A 199 4.05 -16.83 -8.25
CA PRO A 199 4.23 -15.42 -8.55
C PRO A 199 5.46 -15.06 -9.40
N ASP A 200 6.58 -15.76 -9.21
CA ASP A 200 7.84 -15.55 -9.93
C ASP A 200 7.80 -15.98 -11.41
N TYR A 201 6.81 -16.79 -11.79
CA TYR A 201 6.62 -17.25 -13.16
C TYR A 201 6.47 -16.10 -14.17
N PHE A 202 5.83 -15.00 -13.76
CA PHE A 202 5.55 -13.86 -14.64
C PHE A 202 6.68 -12.82 -14.69
N ASN A 203 7.78 -13.00 -13.94
CA ASN A 203 8.84 -12.00 -13.79
C ASN A 203 9.52 -11.63 -15.13
N GLU A 204 9.78 -12.61 -15.99
CA GLU A 204 10.39 -12.36 -17.30
C GLU A 204 9.44 -11.60 -18.23
N ALA A 205 8.16 -12.02 -18.27
CA ALA A 205 7.12 -11.34 -19.05
C ALA A 205 6.94 -9.89 -18.59
N LEU A 206 6.86 -9.65 -17.29
CA LEU A 206 6.79 -8.31 -16.69
C LEU A 206 8.04 -7.48 -17.04
N SER A 207 9.23 -8.08 -17.02
CA SER A 207 10.47 -7.39 -17.37
C SER A 207 10.52 -6.95 -18.83
N VAL A 208 10.13 -7.84 -19.75
CA VAL A 208 10.04 -7.50 -21.18
C VAL A 208 8.98 -6.43 -21.41
N LEU A 209 7.78 -6.62 -20.84
CA LEU A 209 6.68 -5.69 -21.01
C LEU A 209 7.02 -4.30 -20.45
N PHE A 210 7.72 -4.23 -19.33
CA PHE A 210 8.21 -2.97 -18.77
C PHE A 210 9.04 -2.19 -19.80
N GLN A 211 9.94 -2.86 -20.53
CA GLN A 211 10.80 -2.21 -21.53
C GLN A 211 10.05 -1.81 -22.81
N VAL A 212 9.01 -2.57 -23.19
CA VAL A 212 8.31 -2.39 -24.47
C VAL A 212 7.12 -1.43 -24.35
N ASP A 213 6.30 -1.56 -23.29
CA ASP A 213 5.08 -0.78 -23.09
C ASP A 213 4.76 -0.61 -21.59
N ARG A 214 5.07 0.58 -21.06
CA ARG A 214 4.85 0.96 -19.66
C ARG A 214 3.38 0.87 -19.23
N SER A 215 2.45 1.23 -20.12
CA SER A 215 1.02 1.28 -19.78
C SER A 215 0.46 -0.13 -19.63
N ARG A 216 0.80 -1.03 -20.55
CA ARG A 216 0.41 -2.44 -20.45
C ARG A 216 1.11 -3.16 -19.29
N PHE A 217 2.35 -2.79 -18.98
CA PHE A 217 3.01 -3.27 -17.77
C PHE A 217 2.19 -2.92 -16.52
N GLU A 218 1.72 -1.68 -16.41
CA GLU A 218 0.88 -1.26 -15.29
C GLU A 218 -0.38 -2.13 -15.17
N GLN A 219 -1.08 -2.32 -16.30
CA GLN A 219 -2.31 -3.12 -16.35
C GLN A 219 -2.05 -4.56 -15.92
N LEU A 220 -1.05 -5.23 -16.51
CA LEU A 220 -0.74 -6.61 -16.18
C LEU A 220 -0.27 -6.77 -14.73
N ALA A 221 0.56 -5.84 -14.23
CA ALA A 221 1.01 -5.84 -12.84
C ALA A 221 -0.17 -5.72 -11.87
N VAL A 222 -1.11 -4.79 -12.13
CA VAL A 222 -2.31 -4.59 -11.30
C VAL A 222 -3.22 -5.81 -11.35
N SER A 223 -3.50 -6.37 -12.53
CA SER A 223 -4.32 -7.58 -12.67
C SER A 223 -3.73 -8.78 -11.93
N LEU A 224 -2.41 -8.99 -12.02
CA LEU A 224 -1.72 -10.04 -11.27
C LEU A 224 -1.80 -9.79 -9.77
N TRP A 225 -1.67 -8.53 -9.34
CA TRP A 225 -1.77 -8.15 -7.94
C TRP A 225 -3.12 -8.48 -7.34
N GLU A 226 -4.21 -8.10 -8.03
CA GLU A 226 -5.57 -8.42 -7.62
C GLU A 226 -5.87 -9.93 -7.72
N SER A 227 -5.34 -10.62 -8.71
CA SER A 227 -5.48 -12.08 -8.84
C SER A 227 -4.90 -12.82 -7.63
N TYR A 228 -3.70 -12.44 -7.17
CA TYR A 228 -3.08 -13.07 -6.00
C TYR A 228 -3.65 -12.60 -4.66
N LYS A 229 -4.38 -11.48 -4.63
CA LYS A 229 -4.99 -10.95 -3.41
C LYS A 229 -5.93 -11.97 -2.78
N GLY A 230 -5.80 -12.17 -1.47
CA GLY A 230 -6.57 -13.18 -0.72
C GLY A 230 -6.11 -14.64 -0.90
N GLN A 231 -5.14 -14.93 -1.77
CA GLN A 231 -4.56 -16.26 -1.91
C GLN A 231 -3.41 -16.51 -0.92
N SER A 232 -3.05 -17.78 -0.70
CA SER A 232 -1.91 -18.14 0.16
C SER A 232 -0.56 -17.66 -0.41
N SER A 233 -0.47 -17.45 -1.72
CA SER A 233 0.68 -16.95 -2.46
C SER A 233 0.82 -15.42 -2.44
N TYR A 234 -0.14 -14.67 -1.88
CA TYR A 234 -0.15 -13.21 -1.91
C TYR A 234 1.13 -12.58 -1.34
N MET A 235 1.60 -13.08 -0.18
CA MET A 235 2.83 -12.56 0.44
C MET A 235 4.09 -12.86 -0.40
N THR A 236 4.08 -13.98 -1.12
CA THR A 236 5.15 -14.32 -2.07
C THR A 236 5.10 -13.35 -3.25
N TRP A 237 3.91 -13.09 -3.82
CA TRP A 237 3.72 -12.10 -4.87
C TRP A 237 4.26 -10.72 -4.47
N LEU A 238 3.86 -10.22 -3.30
CA LEU A 238 4.32 -8.92 -2.82
C LEU A 238 5.85 -8.86 -2.73
N ARG A 239 6.51 -9.93 -2.27
CA ARG A 239 7.97 -9.99 -2.18
C ARG A 239 8.62 -10.03 -3.57
N GLU A 240 8.20 -10.96 -4.42
CA GLU A 240 8.80 -11.17 -5.74
C GLU A 240 8.61 -9.93 -6.63
N PHE A 241 7.40 -9.36 -6.67
CA PHE A 241 7.13 -8.17 -7.46
C PHE A 241 7.94 -6.97 -6.96
N ASN A 242 8.01 -6.74 -5.64
CA ASN A 242 8.75 -5.60 -5.11
C ASN A 242 10.27 -5.73 -5.36
N GLN A 243 10.81 -6.93 -5.22
CA GLN A 243 12.21 -7.21 -5.53
C GLN A 243 12.49 -7.00 -7.01
N LEU A 244 11.60 -7.48 -7.89
CA LEU A 244 11.69 -7.27 -9.34
C LEU A 244 11.65 -5.78 -9.69
N PHE A 245 10.65 -5.07 -9.17
CA PHE A 245 10.41 -3.66 -9.47
C PHE A 245 11.46 -2.72 -8.87
N SER A 246 12.14 -3.13 -7.80
CA SER A 246 13.23 -2.36 -7.19
C SER A 246 14.39 -2.14 -8.16
N GLY A 247 14.68 -3.14 -9.01
CA GLY A 247 15.68 -3.08 -10.07
C GLY A 247 15.23 -2.37 -11.35
N MET A 248 13.99 -1.89 -11.41
CA MET A 248 13.41 -1.20 -12.56
C MET A 248 13.45 0.32 -12.37
N ASP A 249 13.81 1.06 -13.43
CA ASP A 249 13.82 2.53 -13.45
C ASP A 249 12.40 3.12 -13.57
N GLY A 250 11.55 2.86 -12.58
CA GLY A 250 10.23 3.48 -12.47
C GLY A 250 10.37 4.97 -12.14
N ASN A 251 9.73 5.84 -12.92
CA ASN A 251 9.75 7.29 -12.68
C ASN A 251 8.33 7.84 -12.50
N ARG A 252 8.14 8.76 -11.55
CA ARG A 252 6.89 9.53 -11.37
C ARG A 252 6.37 10.17 -12.67
N LYS A 253 7.27 10.52 -13.59
CA LYS A 253 6.93 11.09 -14.91
C LYS A 253 6.15 10.14 -15.83
N ASP A 254 6.19 8.84 -15.57
CA ASP A 254 5.50 7.85 -16.40
C ASP A 254 3.99 7.79 -16.12
N GLY A 255 3.50 8.44 -15.05
CA GLY A 255 2.06 8.58 -14.79
C GLY A 255 1.38 7.34 -14.19
N TRP A 256 2.06 6.61 -13.31
CA TRP A 256 1.54 5.41 -12.64
C TRP A 256 0.37 5.76 -11.69
N THR A 257 -0.87 5.54 -12.15
CA THR A 257 -2.08 5.86 -11.37
C THR A 257 -2.64 4.63 -10.69
N HIS A 258 -2.88 3.57 -11.43
CA HIS A 258 -3.46 2.33 -10.94
C HIS A 258 -2.47 1.54 -10.08
N LEU A 259 -1.21 1.45 -10.49
CA LEU A 259 -0.19 0.77 -9.70
C LEU A 259 0.08 1.51 -8.39
N SER A 260 0.15 2.84 -8.43
CA SER A 260 0.31 3.65 -7.21
C SER A 260 -0.84 3.43 -6.21
N ALA A 261 -2.09 3.34 -6.70
CA ALA A 261 -3.25 3.05 -5.87
C ALA A 261 -3.17 1.66 -5.22
N VAL A 262 -2.78 0.62 -5.97
CA VAL A 262 -2.64 -0.74 -5.42
C VAL A 262 -1.54 -0.80 -4.35
N TYR A 263 -0.43 -0.07 -4.51
CA TYR A 263 0.59 0.06 -3.46
C TYR A 263 0.04 0.71 -2.17
N GLN A 264 -0.74 1.78 -2.32
CA GLN A 264 -1.38 2.46 -1.20
C GLN A 264 -2.30 1.52 -0.44
N ASP A 265 -3.24 0.89 -1.15
CA ASP A 265 -4.22 -0.03 -0.58
C ASP A 265 -3.52 -1.21 0.11
N THR A 266 -2.49 -1.76 -0.53
CA THR A 266 -1.70 -2.87 0.03
C THR A 266 -0.97 -2.43 1.31
N TYR A 267 -0.37 -1.25 1.35
CA TYR A 267 0.29 -0.76 2.56
C TYR A 267 -0.70 -0.67 3.72
N PHE A 268 -1.86 -0.05 3.49
CA PHE A 268 -2.91 0.06 4.50
C PHE A 268 -3.46 -1.31 4.92
N GLU A 269 -3.73 -2.22 3.99
CA GLU A 269 -4.10 -3.60 4.28
C GLU A 269 -3.06 -4.30 5.19
N LEU A 270 -1.77 -4.18 4.86
CA LEU A 270 -0.71 -4.77 5.67
C LEU A 270 -0.61 -4.13 7.06
N ILE A 271 -0.94 -2.84 7.19
CA ILE A 271 -0.95 -2.16 8.49
C ILE A 271 -2.21 -2.35 9.33
N ASN A 272 -3.19 -3.09 8.81
CA ASN A 272 -4.49 -3.32 9.43
C ASN A 272 -4.48 -4.27 10.65
N GLY A 273 -3.50 -5.17 10.75
CA GLY A 273 -3.41 -6.11 11.87
C GLY A 273 -3.82 -7.55 11.58
N ASP A 274 -4.20 -7.89 10.34
CA ASP A 274 -4.44 -9.29 9.93
C ASP A 274 -3.19 -10.18 9.97
N ARG A 275 -2.02 -9.55 10.05
CA ARG A 275 -0.71 -10.19 10.16
C ARG A 275 0.11 -9.55 11.26
N LEU A 276 1.04 -10.32 11.83
CA LEU A 276 1.96 -9.81 12.85
C LEU A 276 2.96 -8.83 12.24
N ILE A 277 3.32 -7.78 12.99
CA ILE A 277 4.29 -6.76 12.55
C ILE A 277 5.61 -7.39 12.10
N LYS A 278 6.07 -8.43 12.81
CA LYS A 278 7.31 -9.16 12.47
C LYS A 278 7.26 -9.87 11.11
N GLU A 279 6.07 -10.22 10.61
CA GLU A 279 5.89 -10.93 9.34
C GLU A 279 5.93 -9.96 8.15
N ILE A 280 5.41 -8.75 8.34
CA ILE A 280 5.37 -7.74 7.29
C ILE A 280 6.61 -6.84 7.29
N SER A 281 7.26 -6.64 8.45
CA SER A 281 8.37 -5.68 8.62
C SER A 281 9.51 -5.86 7.60
N PRO A 282 9.88 -7.08 7.18
CA PRO A 282 10.89 -7.27 6.12
C PRO A 282 10.48 -6.76 4.74
N LEU A 283 9.17 -6.70 4.44
CA LEU A 283 8.61 -6.32 3.13
C LEU A 283 8.37 -4.81 3.02
N ILE A 284 7.92 -4.18 4.12
CA ILE A 284 7.42 -2.80 4.10
C ILE A 284 8.44 -1.77 3.58
N PRO A 285 9.75 -1.80 3.97
CA PRO A 285 10.71 -0.82 3.48
C PRO A 285 10.84 -0.79 1.96
N GLU A 286 10.87 -1.97 1.32
CA GLU A 286 10.97 -2.07 -0.13
C GLU A 286 9.67 -1.65 -0.82
N LEU A 287 8.53 -2.09 -0.28
CA LEU A 287 7.20 -1.70 -0.75
C LEU A 287 7.01 -0.17 -0.73
N LEU A 288 7.32 0.47 0.39
CA LEU A 288 7.20 1.92 0.54
C LEU A 288 8.18 2.66 -0.39
N THR A 289 9.42 2.18 -0.49
CA THR A 289 10.43 2.79 -1.37
C THR A 289 10.00 2.72 -2.83
N ASN A 290 9.46 1.58 -3.28
CA ASN A 290 8.94 1.41 -4.62
C ASN A 290 7.72 2.29 -4.87
N TRP A 291 6.78 2.35 -3.91
CA TRP A 291 5.62 3.23 -4.00
C TRP A 291 6.04 4.72 -4.15
N LEU A 292 7.03 5.18 -3.38
CA LEU A 292 7.55 6.54 -3.47
C LEU A 292 8.14 6.86 -4.86
N LYS A 293 8.78 5.89 -5.53
CA LYS A 293 9.35 6.07 -6.88
C LYS A 293 8.29 6.35 -7.94
N ILE A 294 7.09 5.78 -7.78
CA ILE A 294 6.03 5.83 -8.79
C ILE A 294 4.82 6.65 -8.38
N THR A 295 4.84 7.23 -7.17
CA THR A 295 3.69 7.96 -6.64
C THR A 295 3.20 9.05 -7.59
N SER A 296 1.88 9.12 -7.76
CA SER A 296 1.24 10.21 -8.49
C SER A 296 1.39 11.52 -7.70
N PRO A 297 1.23 12.70 -8.35
CA PRO A 297 1.21 13.97 -7.62
C PRO A 297 0.21 13.97 -6.46
N ASP A 298 -0.99 13.44 -6.69
CA ASP A 298 -2.08 13.36 -5.70
C ASP A 298 -1.73 12.48 -4.49
N ASN A 299 -1.01 11.38 -4.69
CA ASN A 299 -0.65 10.43 -3.62
C ASN A 299 0.76 10.64 -3.07
N SER A 300 1.50 11.64 -3.59
CA SER A 300 2.88 11.89 -3.21
C SER A 300 3.05 12.13 -1.72
N LEU A 301 2.14 12.92 -1.13
CA LEU A 301 2.13 13.23 0.29
C LEU A 301 1.91 11.99 1.16
N VAL A 302 1.02 11.08 0.73
CA VAL A 302 0.74 9.84 1.46
C VAL A 302 1.97 8.96 1.50
N SER A 303 2.53 8.65 0.33
CA SER A 303 3.69 7.77 0.20
C SER A 303 4.90 8.29 0.99
N ALA A 304 5.14 9.61 0.93
CA ALA A 304 6.20 10.26 1.69
C ALA A 304 5.93 10.23 3.20
N SER A 305 4.70 10.54 3.64
CA SER A 305 4.32 10.50 5.05
C SER A 305 4.42 9.10 5.63
N SER A 306 4.04 8.06 4.87
CA SER A 306 4.15 6.65 5.26
C SER A 306 5.61 6.21 5.44
N ILE A 307 6.53 6.67 4.58
CA ILE A 307 7.98 6.42 4.74
C ILE A 307 8.50 7.05 6.03
N ILE A 308 8.16 8.31 6.28
CA ILE A 308 8.65 9.01 7.48
C ILE A 308 8.07 8.35 8.73
N ALA A 309 6.77 8.08 8.76
CA ALA A 309 6.11 7.41 9.89
C ALA A 309 6.70 6.02 10.17
N TRP A 310 6.95 5.21 9.12
CA TRP A 310 7.59 3.91 9.29
C TRP A 310 9.02 4.04 9.84
N ASN A 311 9.80 5.01 9.37
CA ASN A 311 11.16 5.24 9.86
C ASN A 311 11.18 5.80 11.30
N GLU A 312 10.17 6.55 11.72
CA GLU A 312 10.02 6.99 13.13
C GLU A 312 9.83 5.78 14.06
N VAL A 313 9.02 4.80 13.66
CA VAL A 313 8.71 3.60 14.47
C VAL A 313 9.82 2.53 14.35
N PHE A 314 10.40 2.36 13.16
CA PHE A 314 11.45 1.37 12.87
C PHE A 314 12.70 2.02 12.24
N PRO A 315 13.51 2.75 13.03
CA PRO A 315 14.67 3.46 12.52
C PRO A 315 15.69 2.55 11.83
N GLY A 316 16.22 3.01 10.70
CA GLY A 316 17.30 2.32 9.98
C GLY A 316 16.84 1.19 9.05
N THR A 317 15.53 0.99 8.90
CA THR A 317 14.97 0.00 7.95
C THR A 317 14.83 0.55 6.53
N ILE A 318 14.73 1.88 6.37
CA ILE A 318 14.63 2.57 5.08
C ILE A 318 15.95 3.29 4.78
N THR A 319 16.34 3.36 3.50
CA THR A 319 17.57 4.03 3.07
C THR A 319 17.48 5.55 3.24
N SER A 320 18.60 6.19 3.59
CA SER A 320 18.67 7.65 3.77
C SER A 320 18.28 8.44 2.52
N SER A 321 18.51 7.89 1.33
CA SER A 321 18.09 8.51 0.07
C SER A 321 16.57 8.54 -0.10
N ALA A 322 15.88 7.46 0.27
CA ALA A 322 14.41 7.41 0.20
C ALA A 322 13.78 8.32 1.27
N ILE A 323 14.36 8.39 2.46
CA ILE A 323 13.93 9.34 3.51
C ILE A 323 14.08 10.78 3.02
N HIS A 324 15.24 11.12 2.45
CA HIS A 324 15.48 12.47 1.93
C HIS A 324 14.54 12.85 0.78
N ASP A 325 14.25 11.92 -0.14
CA ASP A 325 13.26 12.14 -1.22
C ASP A 325 11.84 12.34 -0.65
N ALA A 326 11.44 11.55 0.35
CA ALA A 326 10.17 11.75 1.05
C ALA A 326 10.10 13.12 1.76
N GLU A 327 11.17 13.53 2.46
CA GLU A 327 11.24 14.85 3.10
C GLU A 327 11.13 15.98 2.08
N ASN A 328 11.83 15.87 0.95
CA ASN A 328 11.77 16.86 -0.13
C ASN A 328 10.36 16.95 -0.74
N LEU A 329 9.67 15.81 -0.93
CA LEU A 329 8.28 15.80 -1.41
C LEU A 329 7.34 16.52 -0.44
N VAL A 330 7.47 16.27 0.86
CA VAL A 330 6.68 16.97 1.89
C VAL A 330 6.98 18.47 1.89
N LEU A 331 8.25 18.86 1.77
CA LEU A 331 8.62 20.28 1.72
C LEU A 331 8.08 20.99 0.48
N ASN A 332 8.20 20.39 -0.70
CA ASN A 332 7.78 20.99 -1.97
C ASN A 332 6.25 21.05 -2.12
N SER A 333 5.51 20.16 -1.45
CA SER A 333 4.05 20.21 -1.45
C SER A 333 3.49 21.48 -0.78
N ARG A 334 4.31 22.23 -0.02
CA ARG A 334 3.96 23.53 0.56
C ARG A 334 3.83 24.65 -0.47
N GLU A 335 4.36 24.46 -1.69
CA GLU A 335 4.38 25.47 -2.76
C GLU A 335 3.23 25.33 -3.77
N TYR A 336 2.34 24.34 -3.60
CA TYR A 336 1.19 24.09 -4.49
C TYR A 336 -0.10 24.77 -4.01
N HIS A 337 -0.94 25.20 -4.96
CA HIS A 337 -2.14 26.00 -4.69
C HIS A 337 -3.26 25.27 -3.94
N ASP A 338 -3.25 23.93 -3.89
CA ASP A 338 -4.31 23.09 -3.27
C ASP A 338 -3.80 22.18 -2.13
N GLY A 339 -2.55 22.34 -1.67
CA GLY A 339 -1.90 21.40 -0.74
C GLY A 339 -2.62 21.21 0.62
N TYR A 340 -3.38 22.21 1.07
CA TYR A 340 -4.22 22.10 2.26
C TYR A 340 -5.37 21.11 2.06
N GLU A 341 -6.11 21.24 0.96
CA GLU A 341 -7.30 20.41 0.69
C GLU A 341 -6.87 18.95 0.47
N ASP A 342 -5.78 18.73 -0.27
CA ASP A 342 -5.19 17.40 -0.47
C ASP A 342 -4.80 16.75 0.86
N SER A 343 -4.13 17.51 1.74
CA SER A 343 -3.73 17.02 3.07
C SER A 343 -4.94 16.73 3.96
N MET A 344 -6.03 17.51 3.81
CA MET A 344 -7.27 17.33 4.56
C MET A 344 -8.04 16.09 4.08
N GLN A 345 -8.15 15.92 2.77
CA GLN A 345 -8.74 14.73 2.16
C GLN A 345 -7.97 13.48 2.59
N LEU A 346 -6.64 13.55 2.56
CA LEU A 346 -5.79 12.47 3.04
C LEU A 346 -6.03 12.16 4.52
N PHE A 347 -6.05 13.18 5.38
CA PHE A 347 -6.36 12.97 6.79
C PHE A 347 -7.72 12.26 6.96
N LYS A 348 -8.76 12.70 6.26
CA LYS A 348 -10.09 12.06 6.28
C LYS A 348 -10.03 10.60 5.84
N ILE A 349 -9.33 10.27 4.75
CA ILE A 349 -9.16 8.89 4.27
C ILE A 349 -8.50 8.03 5.35
N ILE A 350 -7.45 8.53 6.01
CA ILE A 350 -6.75 7.81 7.09
C ILE A 350 -7.69 7.57 8.28
N ILE A 351 -8.50 8.56 8.66
CA ILE A 351 -9.47 8.44 9.76
C ILE A 351 -10.57 7.44 9.40
N GLU A 352 -11.20 7.56 8.22
CA GLU A 352 -12.23 6.63 7.74
C GLU A 352 -11.70 5.20 7.68
N TRP A 353 -10.47 5.02 7.17
CA TRP A 353 -9.83 3.72 7.14
C TRP A 353 -9.64 3.15 8.55
N ALA A 354 -9.15 3.95 9.50
CA ALA A 354 -8.95 3.50 10.88
C ALA A 354 -10.27 3.12 11.57
N GLU A 355 -11.31 3.94 11.39
CA GLU A 355 -12.64 3.72 11.96
C GLU A 355 -13.31 2.45 11.40
N ASN A 356 -13.19 2.19 10.09
CA ASN A 356 -13.68 0.97 9.44
C ASN A 356 -13.01 -0.31 9.98
N HIS A 357 -11.86 -0.19 10.64
CA HIS A 357 -11.08 -1.28 11.19
C HIS A 357 -11.03 -1.28 12.72
N GLU A 358 -11.98 -0.59 13.37
CA GLU A 358 -12.10 -0.51 14.83
C GLU A 358 -10.86 0.09 15.53
N ILE A 359 -10.04 0.84 14.82
CA ILE A 359 -8.91 1.59 15.37
C ILE A 359 -9.34 3.04 15.61
N GLU A 360 -9.54 3.41 16.87
CA GLU A 360 -9.84 4.79 17.23
C GLU A 360 -8.59 5.67 17.10
N VAL A 361 -8.55 6.56 16.09
CA VAL A 361 -7.56 7.64 16.07
C VAL A 361 -7.85 8.60 17.20
N GLY A 362 -6.83 8.95 17.98
CA GLY A 362 -6.97 9.79 19.17
C GLY A 362 -7.78 11.06 18.91
N ASN A 363 -8.87 11.28 19.66
CA ASN A 363 -9.81 12.38 19.39
C ASN A 363 -9.15 13.77 19.45
N ARG A 364 -8.04 13.92 20.18
CA ARG A 364 -7.27 15.19 20.22
C ARG A 364 -6.64 15.54 18.87
N ILE A 365 -6.16 14.56 18.12
CA ILE A 365 -5.61 14.78 16.77
C ILE A 365 -6.74 15.20 15.82
N LYS A 366 -7.88 14.48 15.87
CA LYS A 366 -9.08 14.83 15.09
C LYS A 366 -9.52 16.28 15.37
N TRP A 367 -9.59 16.65 16.65
CA TRP A 367 -9.94 18.00 17.08
C TRP A 367 -8.95 19.06 16.59
N MET A 368 -7.63 18.83 16.74
CA MET A 368 -6.62 19.79 16.25
C MET A 368 -6.75 20.01 14.74
N VAL A 369 -6.96 18.95 13.96
CA VAL A 369 -7.12 19.07 12.50
C VAL A 369 -8.42 19.77 12.12
N GLN A 370 -9.52 19.48 12.80
CA GLN A 370 -10.80 20.17 12.59
C GLN A 370 -10.66 21.67 12.86
N GLU A 371 -10.01 22.06 13.96
CA GLU A 371 -9.83 23.47 14.32
C GLU A 371 -8.81 24.21 13.43
N LEU A 372 -7.99 23.49 12.65
CA LEU A 372 -7.14 24.10 11.62
C LEU A 372 -7.93 24.49 10.35
N GLN A 373 -9.20 24.08 10.20
CA GLN A 373 -10.05 24.46 9.05
C GLN A 373 -10.50 25.92 9.09
N GLU A 374 -10.45 26.54 10.26
CA GLU A 374 -10.86 27.92 10.41
C GLU A 374 -9.73 28.87 10.04
N SER A 375 -9.72 29.27 8.77
CA SER A 375 -8.62 30.00 8.12
C SER A 375 -8.28 31.36 8.73
N ASN A 376 -9.09 31.90 9.64
CA ASN A 376 -8.95 33.28 10.12
C ASN A 376 -8.72 33.42 11.63
N VAL A 377 -8.54 32.32 12.38
CA VAL A 377 -8.30 32.37 13.83
C VAL A 377 -6.82 32.13 14.15
N HIS A 378 -6.20 33.04 14.90
CA HIS A 378 -4.81 32.91 15.35
C HIS A 378 -4.76 32.21 16.71
N ASN A 379 -4.14 31.03 16.78
CA ASN A 379 -3.97 30.22 17.99
C ASN A 379 -2.73 30.68 18.77
N LEU A 380 -2.93 31.50 19.80
CA LEU A 380 -1.88 31.99 20.69
C LEU A 380 -1.70 31.05 21.89
N LEU A 381 -0.59 30.33 21.94
CA LEU A 381 -0.24 29.46 23.05
C LEU A 381 0.41 30.25 24.17
N ILE A 382 -0.06 30.09 25.40
CA ILE A 382 0.46 30.80 26.57
C ILE A 382 1.19 29.79 27.46
N ALA A 383 2.49 30.01 27.66
CA ALA A 383 3.33 29.16 28.50
C ALA A 383 4.13 29.99 29.51
N GLY A 384 4.67 29.32 30.53
CA GLY A 384 5.48 29.98 31.56
C GLY A 384 5.51 29.19 32.86
N ILE A 385 6.42 29.57 33.76
CA ILE A 385 6.59 28.89 35.05
C ILE A 385 5.34 29.08 35.93
N THR A 386 5.09 28.09 36.78
CA THR A 386 4.01 28.14 37.77
C THR A 386 4.14 29.37 38.65
N GLY A 387 3.05 30.14 38.80
CA GLY A 387 3.05 31.35 39.64
C GLY A 387 3.44 32.64 38.93
N ASN A 388 3.84 32.63 37.66
CA ASN A 388 4.10 33.84 36.87
C ASN A 388 2.83 34.62 36.47
N GLY A 389 1.64 34.18 36.88
CA GLY A 389 0.37 34.90 36.70
C GLY A 389 -0.32 34.72 35.35
N LYS A 390 -0.07 33.60 34.65
CA LYS A 390 -0.74 33.23 33.38
C LYS A 390 -2.26 33.30 33.47
N SER A 391 -2.84 32.65 34.47
CA SER A 391 -4.30 32.60 34.67
C SER A 391 -4.92 33.98 34.85
N SER A 392 -4.25 34.89 35.57
CA SER A 392 -4.71 36.28 35.74
C SER A 392 -4.73 37.05 34.43
N PHE A 393 -3.73 36.83 33.57
CA PHE A 393 -3.70 37.39 32.23
C PHE A 393 -4.85 36.83 31.38
N VAL A 394 -5.01 35.50 31.31
CA VAL A 394 -6.07 34.84 30.53
C VAL A 394 -7.46 35.32 30.95
N ASN A 395 -7.77 35.34 32.26
CA ASN A 395 -9.04 35.84 32.78
C ASN A 395 -9.29 37.31 32.40
N THR A 396 -8.24 38.13 32.30
CA THR A 396 -8.38 39.54 31.91
C THR A 396 -8.75 39.69 30.43
N ILE A 397 -8.17 38.86 29.56
CA ILE A 397 -8.47 38.87 28.13
C ILE A 397 -9.84 38.27 27.83
N VAL A 398 -10.17 37.16 28.49
CA VAL A 398 -11.47 36.50 28.37
C VAL A 398 -12.60 37.36 28.95
N GLY A 399 -12.29 38.22 29.92
CA GLY A 399 -13.24 39.15 30.55
C GLY A 399 -13.93 38.59 31.80
N GLU A 400 -13.70 37.32 32.11
CA GLU A 400 -14.31 36.59 33.21
C GLU A 400 -13.26 35.86 34.07
N GLU A 401 -13.56 35.67 35.36
CA GLU A 401 -12.68 34.95 36.28
C GLU A 401 -12.93 33.43 36.22
N LEU A 402 -12.59 32.82 35.08
CA LEU A 402 -12.84 31.40 34.81
C LEU A 402 -11.76 30.50 35.44
N ILE A 403 -10.50 30.91 35.36
CA ILE A 403 -9.37 30.15 35.89
C ILE A 403 -9.01 30.66 37.29
N THR A 404 -9.55 30.00 38.32
CA THR A 404 -9.36 30.42 39.74
C THR A 404 -8.32 29.59 40.49
N SER A 405 -7.83 28.50 39.90
CA SER A 405 -6.82 27.61 40.49
C SER A 405 -5.76 27.23 39.46
N PRO A 406 -4.57 26.74 39.88
CA PRO A 406 -3.57 26.24 38.95
C PRO A 406 -4.17 25.20 38.00
N THR A 407 -3.89 25.34 36.71
CA THR A 407 -4.42 24.48 35.66
C THR A 407 -3.63 23.17 35.57
N ALA A 408 -4.33 22.06 35.37
CA ALA A 408 -3.77 20.73 35.16
C ALA A 408 -4.00 20.21 33.73
N ALA A 409 -5.01 20.75 33.03
CA ALA A 409 -5.28 20.50 31.61
C ALA A 409 -4.88 21.71 30.76
N VAL A 410 -4.68 21.48 29.46
CA VAL A 410 -4.59 22.57 28.47
C VAL A 410 -6.00 23.05 28.16
N ILE A 411 -6.21 24.36 28.08
CA ILE A 411 -7.53 24.96 27.88
C ILE A 411 -7.46 25.89 26.67
N ARG A 412 -8.32 25.69 25.69
CA ARG A 412 -8.48 26.62 24.57
C ARG A 412 -9.74 27.47 24.78
N PHE A 413 -9.58 28.79 24.76
CA PHE A 413 -10.69 29.74 24.74
C PHE A 413 -10.85 30.31 23.35
N LYS A 414 -12.07 30.20 22.82
CA LYS A 414 -12.43 30.67 21.48
C LYS A 414 -13.79 31.34 21.49
N ASN A 415 -13.92 32.41 20.70
CA ASN A 415 -15.21 33.07 20.57
C ASN A 415 -16.19 32.28 19.69
N GLU A 416 -17.38 32.00 20.19
CA GLU A 416 -18.48 31.34 19.47
C GLU A 416 -19.83 31.90 19.97
N GLU A 417 -20.84 32.00 19.10
CA GLU A 417 -22.17 32.52 19.48
C GLU A 417 -22.92 31.57 20.44
N ASN A 418 -22.74 30.25 20.25
CA ASN A 418 -23.36 29.24 21.09
C ASN A 418 -22.31 28.70 22.08
N PRO A 419 -22.49 28.91 23.40
CA PRO A 419 -21.55 28.40 24.38
C PRO A 419 -21.50 26.87 24.39
N GLU A 420 -20.29 26.33 24.31
CA GLU A 420 -20.01 24.90 24.36
C GLU A 420 -18.68 24.66 25.07
N ILE A 421 -18.64 23.67 25.96
CA ILE A 421 -17.42 23.25 26.64
C ILE A 421 -17.25 21.74 26.42
N GLN A 422 -16.12 21.34 25.85
CA GLN A 422 -15.78 19.94 25.62
C GLN A 422 -14.48 19.57 26.33
N GLU A 423 -14.48 18.46 27.06
CA GLU A 423 -13.28 17.79 27.56
C GLU A 423 -12.89 16.68 26.59
N ILE A 424 -11.69 16.78 26.00
CA ILE A 424 -11.23 15.91 24.91
C ILE A 424 -9.98 15.16 25.37
N THR A 425 -10.09 13.84 25.38
CA THR A 425 -8.98 12.89 25.57
C THR A 425 -8.76 12.09 24.29
N ASP A 426 -7.73 11.25 24.20
CA ASP A 426 -7.58 10.39 23.01
C ASP A 426 -8.73 9.39 22.85
N THR A 427 -9.38 8.98 23.94
CA THR A 427 -10.39 7.90 23.95
C THR A 427 -11.83 8.38 24.08
N ASP A 428 -12.05 9.59 24.59
CA ASP A 428 -13.40 10.08 24.92
C ASP A 428 -13.51 11.59 24.72
N VAL A 429 -14.72 12.04 24.36
CA VAL A 429 -15.12 13.44 24.22
C VAL A 429 -16.36 13.65 25.09
N ARG A 430 -16.18 14.39 26.19
CA ARG A 430 -17.24 14.65 27.16
C ARG A 430 -17.66 16.12 27.10
N GLN A 431 -18.95 16.39 26.93
CA GLN A 431 -19.47 17.74 27.14
C GLN A 431 -19.54 18.10 28.62
N ILE A 432 -19.11 19.33 28.94
CA ILE A 432 -19.21 19.94 30.26
C ILE A 432 -20.38 20.92 30.23
N THR A 433 -21.37 20.71 31.09
CA THR A 433 -22.63 21.46 31.08
C THR A 433 -22.65 22.66 32.02
N ASP A 434 -21.71 22.75 32.96
CA ASP A 434 -21.63 23.85 33.91
C ASP A 434 -20.20 24.29 34.24
N ILE A 435 -20.10 25.51 34.78
CA ILE A 435 -18.82 26.19 35.04
C ILE A 435 -18.07 25.56 36.22
N GLU A 436 -18.75 24.93 37.18
CA GLU A 436 -18.06 24.29 38.31
C GLU A 436 -17.41 22.96 37.88
N ASP A 437 -18.10 22.17 37.06
CA ASP A 437 -17.54 21.00 36.39
C ASP A 437 -16.33 21.39 35.52
N PHE A 438 -16.40 22.54 34.82
CA PHE A 438 -15.25 23.09 34.10
C PHE A 438 -14.07 23.39 35.02
N LYS A 439 -14.30 24.10 36.14
CA LYS A 439 -13.23 24.42 37.10
C LYS A 439 -12.62 23.17 37.72
N GLU A 440 -13.41 22.13 37.96
CA GLU A 440 -12.93 20.83 38.43
C GLU A 440 -12.07 20.15 37.37
N ALA A 441 -12.54 20.08 36.13
CA ALA A 441 -11.82 19.48 35.00
C ALA A 441 -10.50 20.22 34.69
N ALA A 442 -10.51 21.56 34.77
CA ALA A 442 -9.36 22.42 34.54
C ALA A 442 -8.32 22.37 35.67
N GLY A 443 -8.74 22.15 36.91
CA GLY A 443 -7.91 22.30 38.12
C GLY A 443 -7.15 21.04 38.57
N VAL A 444 -6.15 21.23 39.45
CA VAL A 444 -5.31 20.14 40.02
C VAL A 444 -6.07 19.16 40.92
N ARG A 445 -7.32 19.44 41.30
CA ARG A 445 -8.15 18.53 42.12
C ARG A 445 -8.51 17.22 41.40
N ARG A 446 -8.23 17.13 40.10
CA ARG A 446 -8.35 15.92 39.28
C ARG A 446 -7.55 14.76 39.89
N GLN A 447 -8.24 13.77 40.46
CA GLN A 447 -7.64 12.55 41.04
C GLN A 447 -6.99 11.62 39.97
N THR A 448 -7.04 11.98 38.70
CA THR A 448 -6.66 11.14 37.56
C THR A 448 -5.61 11.83 36.68
N HIS A 449 -4.36 11.85 37.14
CA HIS A 449 -3.18 12.24 36.33
C HIS A 449 -2.82 11.21 35.25
N LYS A 450 -3.75 10.38 34.78
CA LYS A 450 -3.41 9.24 33.92
C LYS A 450 -3.40 9.58 32.43
N ASN A 451 -4.32 10.45 31.97
CA ASN A 451 -4.49 10.71 30.55
C ASN A 451 -4.37 12.21 30.26
N GLU A 452 -3.66 12.54 29.19
CA GLU A 452 -3.54 13.91 28.71
C GLU A 452 -4.89 14.41 28.15
N THR A 453 -5.20 15.69 28.32
CA THR A 453 -6.53 16.25 28.05
C THR A 453 -6.43 17.69 27.59
N ILE A 454 -7.31 18.07 26.66
CA ILE A 454 -7.59 19.45 26.31
C ILE A 454 -9.05 19.78 26.60
N ILE A 455 -9.30 20.98 27.10
CA ILE A 455 -10.65 21.52 27.28
C ILE A 455 -10.84 22.60 26.23
N ASP A 456 -11.78 22.41 25.31
CA ASP A 456 -12.16 23.41 24.32
C ASP A 456 -13.37 24.19 24.83
N PHE A 457 -13.17 25.46 25.13
CA PHE A 457 -14.16 26.38 25.71
C PHE A 457 -14.54 27.41 24.66
N LYS A 458 -15.74 27.25 24.11
CA LYS A 458 -16.36 28.12 23.13
C LYS A 458 -17.46 28.94 23.83
N ALA A 459 -17.39 30.25 23.78
CA ALA A 459 -18.44 31.16 24.30
C ALA A 459 -18.25 32.57 23.74
N GLU A 460 -19.11 33.51 24.11
CA GLU A 460 -18.96 34.90 23.69
C GLU A 460 -17.77 35.56 24.41
N PHE A 461 -16.66 35.74 23.69
CA PHE A 461 -15.46 36.41 24.16
C PHE A 461 -15.15 37.60 23.23
N PRO A 462 -15.69 38.80 23.51
CA PRO A 462 -15.66 39.93 22.59
C PRO A 462 -14.25 40.32 22.12
N PHE A 463 -13.27 40.30 23.02
CA PHE A 463 -11.88 40.62 22.69
C PHE A 463 -11.28 39.59 21.72
N LEU A 464 -11.56 38.29 21.94
CA LEU A 464 -11.09 37.23 21.06
C LEU A 464 -11.72 37.34 19.66
N ARG A 465 -13.00 37.71 19.58
CA ARG A 465 -13.69 37.96 18.31
C ARG A 465 -13.09 39.15 17.55
N GLU A 466 -12.89 40.28 18.23
CA GLU A 466 -12.37 41.52 17.62
C GLU A 466 -10.98 41.32 17.02
N HIS A 467 -10.16 40.47 17.63
CA HIS A 467 -8.81 40.16 17.18
C HIS A 467 -8.68 38.83 16.47
N ALA A 468 -9.77 38.14 16.13
CA ALA A 468 -9.79 36.80 15.53
C ALA A 468 -8.78 35.83 16.19
N LEU A 469 -8.81 35.76 17.52
CA LEU A 469 -7.79 35.11 18.35
C LEU A 469 -8.41 33.92 19.10
N ALA A 470 -7.66 32.84 19.26
CA ALA A 470 -7.93 31.80 20.24
C ALA A 470 -6.75 31.73 21.22
N LEU A 471 -7.05 31.65 22.52
CA LEU A 471 -6.02 31.52 23.55
C LEU A 471 -5.90 30.07 23.98
N ILE A 472 -4.68 29.56 24.05
CA ILE A 472 -4.42 28.21 24.58
C ILE A 472 -3.62 28.36 25.87
N ASP A 473 -4.30 28.27 27.01
CA ASP A 473 -3.66 28.26 28.33
C ASP A 473 -3.07 26.88 28.62
N THR A 474 -1.80 26.85 29.03
CA THR A 474 -1.12 25.62 29.42
C THR A 474 -0.87 25.57 30.93
N PRO A 475 -0.83 24.35 31.51
CA PRO A 475 -0.42 24.15 32.90
C PRO A 475 0.90 24.84 33.22
N GLY A 476 1.08 25.21 34.49
CA GLY A 476 2.34 25.78 34.95
C GLY A 476 3.51 24.81 34.86
N ILE A 477 4.59 25.25 34.22
CA ILE A 477 5.84 24.48 34.19
C ILE A 477 6.46 24.52 35.59
N ASN A 478 6.86 23.37 36.08
CA ASN A 478 7.55 23.17 37.35
C ASN A 478 8.57 22.03 37.22
N SER A 479 9.34 21.78 38.28
CA SER A 479 10.39 20.75 38.29
C SER A 479 9.87 19.33 38.03
N ASN A 480 8.60 19.05 38.32
CA ASN A 480 8.03 17.70 38.30
C ASN A 480 7.41 17.35 36.94
N ASN A 481 7.02 18.35 36.15
CA ASN A 481 6.39 18.16 34.83
C ASN A 481 7.25 18.69 33.67
N TYR A 482 8.46 19.17 33.92
CA TYR A 482 9.33 19.81 32.92
C TYR A 482 9.61 18.95 31.68
N ASP A 483 9.94 17.67 31.85
CA ASP A 483 10.33 16.81 30.72
C ASP A 483 9.14 16.27 29.93
N LYS A 484 8.00 16.05 30.60
CA LYS A 484 6.77 15.51 30.02
C LYS A 484 5.63 16.51 30.15
N HIS A 485 5.90 17.77 29.82
CA HIS A 485 4.91 18.82 29.94
C HIS A 485 3.91 18.73 28.76
N PRO A 486 2.58 18.85 28.99
CA PRO A 486 1.59 18.84 27.92
C PRO A 486 1.84 19.88 26.82
N LEU A 487 2.49 21.01 27.16
CA LEU A 487 2.78 22.10 26.21
C LEU A 487 3.41 21.61 24.91
N TYR A 488 4.32 20.63 24.97
CA TYR A 488 5.09 20.19 23.80
C TYR A 488 4.22 19.54 22.72
N ASN A 489 3.05 19.03 23.10
CA ASN A 489 2.11 18.39 22.18
C ASN A 489 1.27 19.41 21.39
N TYR A 490 1.18 20.65 21.86
CA TYR A 490 0.36 21.70 21.24
C TYR A 490 1.20 22.79 20.54
N LEU A 491 2.53 22.73 20.61
CA LEU A 491 3.42 23.73 19.99
C LEU A 491 3.26 23.78 18.45
N ARG A 492 3.02 22.65 17.77
CA ARG A 492 2.75 22.66 16.30
C ARG A 492 1.37 23.18 15.95
N PHE A 493 0.41 23.11 16.87
CA PHE A 493 -0.93 23.65 16.65
C PHE A 493 -0.96 25.18 16.81
N ALA A 494 -0.11 25.72 17.68
CA ALA A 494 0.02 27.15 17.92
C ALA A 494 0.57 27.91 16.70
N ASP A 495 0.07 29.12 16.47
CA ASP A 495 0.61 30.08 15.48
C ASP A 495 1.69 30.97 16.09
N SER A 496 1.63 31.21 17.39
CA SER A 496 2.73 31.81 18.14
C SER A 496 2.67 31.44 19.62
N LEU A 497 3.81 31.59 20.28
CA LEU A 497 3.97 31.37 21.71
C LEU A 497 4.10 32.71 22.44
N LEU A 498 3.27 32.95 23.45
CA LEU A 498 3.45 34.00 24.43
C LEU A 498 4.00 33.42 25.74
N PHE A 499 5.28 33.68 26.00
CA PHE A 499 5.95 33.20 27.21
C PHE A 499 5.84 34.22 28.35
N VAL A 500 5.24 33.81 29.47
CA VAL A 500 4.94 34.68 30.61
C VAL A 500 6.07 34.66 31.63
N LEU A 501 6.75 35.79 31.75
CA LEU A 501 7.80 36.11 32.70
C LEU A 501 7.25 36.85 33.91
N ASN A 502 8.00 36.82 35.00
CA ASN A 502 7.67 37.53 36.23
C ASN A 502 8.64 38.70 36.44
N ALA A 503 8.12 39.93 36.53
CA ALA A 503 8.91 41.15 36.66
C ALA A 503 9.82 41.19 37.90
N ASN A 504 9.53 40.40 38.94
CA ASN A 504 10.38 40.33 40.13
C ASN A 504 11.71 39.60 39.89
N ASN A 505 11.72 38.63 38.98
CA ASN A 505 12.91 37.86 38.62
C ASN A 505 12.75 37.35 37.18
N PRO A 506 12.85 38.25 36.18
CA PRO A 506 12.55 37.90 34.81
C PRO A 506 13.70 37.13 34.17
N PHE A 507 13.36 36.29 33.19
CA PHE A 507 14.29 35.62 32.28
C PHE A 507 15.38 34.77 32.97
N THR A 508 14.93 33.96 33.93
CA THR A 508 15.77 33.06 34.73
C THR A 508 16.44 31.96 33.88
N GLU A 509 17.48 31.32 34.42
CA GLU A 509 18.18 30.21 33.75
C GLU A 509 17.22 29.08 33.35
N LYS A 510 16.24 28.73 34.21
CA LYS A 510 15.25 27.70 33.89
C LYS A 510 14.32 28.10 32.76
N GLU A 511 13.94 29.38 32.67
CA GLU A 511 13.14 29.89 31.54
C GLU A 511 13.92 29.80 30.23
N ARG A 512 15.24 30.09 30.25
CA ARG A 512 16.11 29.92 29.07
C ARG A 512 16.23 28.48 28.64
N GLU A 513 16.36 27.54 29.59
CA GLU A 513 16.41 26.11 29.30
C GLU A 513 15.13 25.64 28.59
N ILE A 514 13.95 26.04 29.11
CA ILE A 514 12.65 25.75 28.50
C ILE A 514 12.58 26.31 27.08
N LEU A 515 12.91 27.59 26.90
CA LEU A 515 12.82 28.27 25.61
C LEU A 515 13.82 27.72 24.59
N SER A 516 15.03 27.37 25.03
CA SER A 516 16.03 26.70 24.19
C SER A 516 15.51 25.35 23.69
N LYS A 517 14.90 24.56 24.57
CA LYS A 517 14.31 23.27 24.20
C LYS A 517 13.16 23.46 23.21
N ILE A 518 12.29 24.46 23.42
CA ILE A 518 11.22 24.79 22.47
C ILE A 518 11.80 25.15 21.10
N SER A 519 12.81 26.01 21.05
CA SER A 519 13.43 26.47 19.81
C SER A 519 14.19 25.36 19.06
N GLU A 520 14.74 24.38 19.79
CA GLU A 520 15.38 23.19 19.20
C GLU A 520 14.38 22.31 18.45
N TYR A 521 13.21 22.05 19.04
CA TYR A 521 12.17 21.21 18.43
C TYR A 521 11.27 21.98 17.43
N PHE A 522 11.11 23.30 17.62
CA PHE A 522 10.16 24.14 16.88
C PHE A 522 10.83 25.47 16.45
N PRO A 523 11.83 25.43 15.55
CA PRO A 523 12.63 26.61 15.20
C PRO A 523 11.82 27.72 14.51
N ASP A 524 10.77 27.35 13.76
CA ASP A 524 9.95 28.29 13.00
C ASP A 524 8.81 28.91 13.82
N LEU A 525 8.61 28.51 15.08
CA LEU A 525 7.51 29.02 15.92
C LEU A 525 7.84 30.43 16.43
N PRO A 526 7.04 31.46 16.11
CA PRO A 526 7.25 32.80 16.65
C PRO A 526 7.06 32.83 18.16
N ILE A 527 8.08 33.30 18.89
CA ILE A 527 8.05 33.43 20.36
C ILE A 527 8.04 34.91 20.74
N HIS A 528 7.06 35.30 21.55
CA HIS A 528 6.95 36.62 22.15
C HIS A 528 6.81 36.51 23.67
N PHE A 529 6.96 37.63 24.37
CA PHE A 529 7.12 37.64 25.82
C PHE A 529 6.11 38.56 26.51
N LEU A 530 5.63 38.10 27.67
CA LEU A 530 4.81 38.88 28.58
C LEU A 530 5.55 39.09 29.88
N LEU A 531 5.84 40.34 30.23
CA LEU A 531 6.41 40.69 31.53
C LEU A 531 5.28 41.01 32.52
N ASN A 532 4.93 40.03 33.36
CA ASN A 532 3.80 40.14 34.29
C ASN A 532 4.23 40.61 35.68
N LYS A 533 3.27 41.09 36.48
CA LYS A 533 3.43 41.58 37.87
C LYS A 533 4.30 42.84 38.00
N ILE A 534 4.25 43.71 37.00
CA ILE A 534 5.02 44.95 37.00
C ILE A 534 4.62 45.92 38.14
N ASP A 535 3.44 45.73 38.72
CA ASP A 535 2.93 46.48 39.87
C ASP A 535 3.70 46.25 41.18
N VAL A 536 4.46 45.17 41.27
CA VAL A 536 5.27 44.87 42.47
C VAL A 536 6.52 45.76 42.55
N ILE A 537 6.87 46.41 41.44
CA ILE A 537 8.00 47.33 41.36
C ILE A 537 7.55 48.72 41.87
N TYR A 538 8.16 49.20 42.95
CA TYR A 538 7.69 50.35 43.71
C TYR A 538 7.79 51.70 42.95
N SER A 539 8.64 51.77 41.92
CA SER A 539 8.88 52.99 41.12
C SER A 539 8.58 52.76 39.64
N GLN A 540 7.90 53.71 39.00
CA GLN A 540 7.67 53.67 37.54
C GLN A 540 8.98 53.67 36.73
N GLN A 541 10.02 54.35 37.23
CA GLN A 541 11.33 54.36 36.57
C GLN A 541 11.99 52.98 36.66
N GLU A 542 11.92 52.33 37.82
CA GLU A 542 12.46 50.99 38.03
C GLU A 542 11.72 49.95 37.19
N ALA A 543 10.40 50.10 37.02
CA ALA A 543 9.61 49.25 36.15
C ALA A 543 10.02 49.37 34.67
N ILE A 544 10.32 50.58 34.20
CA ILE A 544 10.87 50.83 32.85
C ILE A 544 12.27 50.21 32.73
N ASP A 545 13.14 50.42 33.72
CA ASP A 545 14.51 49.90 33.71
C ASP A 545 14.52 48.36 33.69
N VAL A 546 13.66 47.69 34.48
CA VAL A 546 13.52 46.22 34.45
C VAL A 546 13.00 45.75 33.10
N PHE A 547 12.01 46.45 32.52
CA PHE A 547 11.50 46.12 31.19
C PHE A 547 12.61 46.23 30.13
N ASP A 548 13.31 47.35 30.06
CA ASP A 548 14.35 47.61 29.05
C ASP A 548 15.54 46.64 29.19
N GLN A 549 15.98 46.35 30.42
CA GLN A 549 17.05 45.37 30.66
C GLN A 549 16.65 43.96 30.27
N THR A 550 15.44 43.53 30.67
CA THR A 550 14.91 42.20 30.31
C THR A 550 14.77 42.08 28.79
N TRP A 551 14.26 43.14 28.14
CA TRP A 551 14.09 43.19 26.69
C TRP A 551 15.42 43.10 25.95
N ALA A 552 16.42 43.87 26.40
CA ALA A 552 17.77 43.86 25.81
C ALA A 552 18.43 42.48 25.94
N GLU A 553 18.14 41.74 27.00
CA GLU A 553 18.67 40.40 27.20
C GLU A 553 17.95 39.35 26.32
N ILE A 554 16.61 39.38 26.27
CA ILE A 554 15.82 38.48 25.43
C ILE A 554 16.16 38.67 23.95
N SER A 555 16.32 39.93 23.50
CA SER A 555 16.60 40.27 22.11
C SER A 555 17.93 39.69 21.59
N GLN A 556 18.86 39.31 22.48
CA GLN A 556 20.11 38.64 22.08
C GLN A 556 19.87 37.21 21.59
N TYR A 557 18.85 36.55 22.13
CA TYR A 557 18.50 35.17 21.78
C TYR A 557 17.32 35.11 20.80
N TYR A 558 16.38 36.05 20.91
CA TYR A 558 15.13 36.12 20.14
C TYR A 558 14.94 37.51 19.50
N PRO A 559 15.68 37.84 18.43
CA PRO A 559 15.73 39.19 17.87
C PRO A 559 14.39 39.66 17.26
N ASP A 560 13.60 38.72 16.73
CA ASP A 560 12.29 39.01 16.11
C ASP A 560 11.12 38.95 17.11
N SER A 561 11.41 38.67 18.38
CA SER A 561 10.39 38.63 19.42
C SER A 561 9.82 40.03 19.68
N LYS A 562 8.77 40.10 20.48
CA LYS A 562 8.27 41.35 21.07
C LYS A 562 7.94 41.09 22.52
N MET A 563 7.96 42.13 23.34
CA MET A 563 7.58 42.05 24.74
C MET A 563 6.54 43.10 25.08
N PHE A 564 5.55 42.72 25.89
CA PHE A 564 4.60 43.66 26.48
C PHE A 564 4.53 43.47 27.99
N ALA A 565 4.25 44.56 28.72
CA ALA A 565 4.14 44.56 30.17
C ALA A 565 2.67 44.42 30.60
N PHE A 566 2.41 43.67 31.67
CA PHE A 566 1.06 43.45 32.19
C PHE A 566 1.02 43.38 33.73
N SER A 567 -0.13 43.76 34.27
CA SER A 567 -0.45 43.63 35.70
C SER A 567 -1.96 43.58 35.91
N SER A 568 -2.45 42.60 36.65
CA SER A 568 -3.88 42.52 37.00
C SER A 568 -4.41 43.71 37.81
N ASN A 569 -3.52 44.56 38.37
CA ASN A 569 -3.88 45.68 39.24
C ASN A 569 -4.01 47.02 38.49
N TYR A 570 -3.69 47.07 37.20
CA TYR A 570 -3.79 48.28 36.38
C TYR A 570 -5.14 48.38 35.65
N ASP A 571 -5.37 49.51 34.99
CA ASP A 571 -6.60 49.75 34.22
C ASP A 571 -6.76 48.72 33.09
N LYS A 572 -7.80 47.87 33.22
CA LYS A 572 -8.10 46.80 32.27
C LYS A 572 -8.25 47.33 30.83
N GLY A 573 -8.92 48.47 30.66
CA GLY A 573 -9.17 49.05 29.33
C GLY A 573 -7.88 49.48 28.62
N LYS A 574 -6.93 50.08 29.36
CA LYS A 574 -5.60 50.40 28.83
C LYS A 574 -4.83 49.14 28.44
N GLN A 575 -4.83 48.11 29.28
CA GLN A 575 -4.10 46.88 29.00
C GLN A 575 -4.63 46.12 27.79
N LEU A 576 -5.96 46.07 27.62
CA LEU A 576 -6.57 45.47 26.42
C LEU A 576 -6.18 46.23 25.15
N ARG A 577 -6.09 47.57 25.20
CA ARG A 577 -5.58 48.38 24.08
C ARG A 577 -4.10 48.10 23.79
N ASP A 578 -3.27 48.12 24.83
CA ASP A 578 -1.82 47.84 24.68
C ASP A 578 -1.59 46.42 24.12
N PHE A 579 -2.39 45.44 24.54
CA PHE A 579 -2.34 44.07 24.02
C PHE A 579 -2.91 43.95 22.59
N SER A 580 -3.95 44.71 22.24
CA SER A 580 -4.44 44.83 20.87
C SER A 580 -3.34 45.30 19.92
N ASP A 581 -2.62 46.37 20.29
CA ASP A 581 -1.51 46.92 19.48
C ASP A 581 -0.40 45.87 19.31
N PHE A 582 -0.08 45.14 20.38
CA PHE A 582 0.88 44.03 20.35
C PHE A 582 0.47 42.93 19.36
N ILE A 583 -0.80 42.48 19.40
CA ILE A 583 -1.31 41.46 18.47
C ILE A 583 -1.27 41.95 17.03
N GLN A 584 -1.76 43.17 16.77
CA GLN A 584 -1.82 43.74 15.42
C GLN A 584 -0.43 43.86 14.79
N THR A 585 0.57 44.28 15.57
CA THR A 585 1.94 44.42 15.08
C THR A 585 2.60 43.06 14.80
N ASN A 586 2.13 41.97 15.43
CA ASN A 586 2.69 40.62 15.26
C ASN A 586 2.03 39.82 14.12
N ARG A 587 0.89 40.28 13.61
CA ARG A 587 0.12 39.56 12.58
C ARG A 587 0.63 39.71 11.14
N SER A 588 1.56 40.62 10.87
CA SER A 588 1.76 41.17 9.51
C SER A 588 2.82 40.50 8.63
N THR A 589 3.25 39.26 8.88
CA THR A 589 4.40 38.68 8.13
C THR A 589 4.32 37.20 7.75
N VAL A 590 3.26 36.46 8.10
CA VAL A 590 3.21 35.00 7.84
C VAL A 590 2.10 34.66 6.85
N ASP A 591 2.44 33.88 5.82
CA ASP A 591 1.49 33.26 4.92
C ASP A 591 0.73 32.17 5.67
N PHE A 592 -0.44 32.54 6.23
CA PHE A 592 -1.27 31.65 7.03
C PHE A 592 -1.64 30.36 6.29
N GLU A 593 -1.84 30.40 4.96
CA GLU A 593 -2.24 29.20 4.21
C GLU A 593 -1.08 28.19 4.10
N GLN A 594 0.14 28.66 3.84
CA GLN A 594 1.32 27.79 3.81
C GLN A 594 1.62 27.20 5.19
N GLU A 595 1.52 27.99 6.25
CA GLU A 595 1.76 27.52 7.62
C GLU A 595 0.70 26.48 8.04
N ARG A 596 -0.57 26.72 7.72
CA ARG A 596 -1.68 25.78 7.96
C ARG A 596 -1.48 24.47 7.21
N THR A 597 -1.07 24.53 5.95
CA THR A 597 -0.75 23.36 5.14
C THR A 597 0.35 22.53 5.81
N ALA A 598 1.45 23.18 6.23
CA ALA A 598 2.54 22.49 6.93
C ALA A 598 2.10 21.85 8.26
N LYS A 599 1.21 22.51 9.02
CA LYS A 599 0.63 21.95 10.26
C LYS A 599 -0.21 20.71 9.96
N LEU A 600 -1.06 20.79 8.93
CA LEU A 600 -1.92 19.68 8.54
C LEU A 600 -1.11 18.46 8.08
N GLN A 601 -0.06 18.66 7.27
CA GLN A 601 0.87 17.60 6.87
C GLN A 601 1.55 16.92 8.08
N PHE A 602 1.94 17.72 9.08
CA PHE A 602 2.47 17.17 10.33
C PHE A 602 1.43 16.28 11.05
N PHE A 603 0.16 16.70 11.10
CA PHE A 603 -0.89 15.92 11.73
C PHE A 603 -1.27 14.66 10.95
N VAL A 604 -1.24 14.70 9.61
CA VAL A 604 -1.34 13.51 8.75
C VAL A 604 -0.25 12.51 9.11
N ARG A 605 1.02 12.94 9.14
CA ARG A 605 2.13 12.08 9.53
C ARG A 605 1.94 11.51 10.93
N ARG A 606 1.55 12.36 11.89
CA ARG A 606 1.30 11.95 13.27
C ARG A 606 0.17 10.92 13.37
N ALA A 607 -0.88 11.04 12.56
CA ALA A 607 -1.97 10.08 12.51
C ALA A 607 -1.49 8.71 12.01
N ILE A 608 -0.67 8.66 10.95
CA ILE A 608 -0.08 7.41 10.44
C ILE A 608 0.83 6.78 11.52
N THR A 609 1.72 7.56 12.14
CA THR A 609 2.58 7.08 13.23
C THR A 609 1.74 6.54 14.39
N TYR A 610 0.67 7.24 14.78
CA TYR A 610 -0.24 6.80 15.85
C TYR A 610 -0.90 5.46 15.52
N LEU A 611 -1.35 5.24 14.28
CA LEU A 611 -1.93 3.96 13.86
C LEU A 611 -0.92 2.81 13.98
N LEU A 612 0.33 3.04 13.56
CA LEU A 612 1.41 2.07 13.69
C LEU A 612 1.72 1.74 15.16
N ASP A 613 1.85 2.77 16.01
CA ASP A 613 2.09 2.60 17.45
C ASP A 613 0.94 1.83 18.12
N LYS A 614 -0.32 2.20 17.80
CA LYS A 614 -1.49 1.52 18.33
C LYS A 614 -1.56 0.07 17.93
N ARG A 615 -1.21 -0.25 16.68
CA ARG A 615 -1.13 -1.63 16.24
C ARG A 615 -0.10 -2.42 17.04
N ILE A 616 1.10 -1.88 17.25
CA ILE A 616 2.14 -2.54 18.04
C ILE A 616 1.66 -2.77 19.48
N GLU A 617 0.98 -1.79 20.07
CA GLU A 617 0.37 -1.90 21.40
C GLU A 617 -0.67 -3.03 21.47
N ILE A 618 -1.60 -3.08 20.52
CA ILE A 618 -2.64 -4.11 20.42
C ILE A 618 -2.01 -5.51 20.26
N GLU A 619 -1.04 -5.66 19.36
CA GLU A 619 -0.34 -6.93 19.13
C GLU A 619 0.40 -7.40 20.39
N ASN A 620 1.12 -6.51 21.07
CA ASN A 620 1.83 -6.84 22.31
C ASN A 620 0.84 -7.26 23.42
N ASN A 621 -0.27 -6.56 23.59
CA ASN A 621 -1.31 -6.90 24.56
C ASN A 621 -1.92 -8.29 24.28
N HIS A 622 -2.17 -8.62 23.00
CA HIS A 622 -2.63 -9.95 22.61
C HIS A 622 -1.58 -11.03 22.90
N MET A 623 -0.31 -10.79 22.55
CA MET A 623 0.80 -11.70 22.83
C MET A 623 0.97 -11.97 24.34
N GLU A 624 0.86 -10.94 25.16
CA GLU A 624 0.89 -11.07 26.63
C GLU A 624 -0.30 -11.89 27.14
N SER A 625 -1.50 -11.64 26.64
CA SER A 625 -2.71 -12.39 27.00
C SER A 625 -2.60 -13.87 26.60
N ILE A 626 -2.07 -14.17 25.41
CA ILE A 626 -1.84 -15.55 24.93
C ILE A 626 -0.83 -16.24 25.85
N SER A 627 0.33 -15.60 26.10
CA SER A 627 1.37 -16.11 27.00
C SER A 627 0.83 -16.39 28.40
N TRP A 628 0.01 -15.48 28.95
CA TRP A 628 -0.65 -15.67 30.24
C TRP A 628 -1.62 -16.85 30.22
N ASN A 629 -2.45 -16.97 29.18
CA ASN A 629 -3.37 -18.09 29.00
C ASN A 629 -2.63 -19.44 28.89
N GLU A 630 -1.51 -19.50 28.15
CA GLU A 630 -0.66 -20.68 28.06
C GLU A 630 -0.07 -21.06 29.43
N GLU A 631 0.41 -20.08 30.20
CA GLU A 631 0.90 -20.30 31.56
C GLU A 631 -0.21 -20.83 32.48
N MET A 632 -1.42 -20.30 32.38
CA MET A 632 -2.58 -20.77 33.14
C MET A 632 -2.97 -22.20 32.76
N VAL A 633 -2.98 -22.53 31.47
CA VAL A 633 -3.23 -23.91 30.99
C VAL A 633 -2.15 -24.87 31.51
N SER A 634 -0.88 -24.47 31.49
CA SER A 634 0.23 -25.24 32.05
C SER A 634 0.08 -25.48 33.56
N LYS A 635 -0.22 -24.42 34.34
CA LYS A 635 -0.49 -24.51 35.78
C LYS A 635 -1.70 -25.41 36.09
N LEU A 636 -2.78 -25.29 35.33
CA LEU A 636 -3.97 -26.15 35.46
C LEU A 636 -3.65 -27.60 35.13
N ASN A 637 -2.86 -27.88 34.09
CA ASN A 637 -2.41 -29.23 33.75
C ASN A 637 -1.51 -29.81 34.85
N GLY A 638 -0.59 -29.02 35.40
CA GLY A 638 0.22 -29.39 36.56
C GLY A 638 -0.64 -29.71 37.80
N ALA A 639 -1.66 -28.91 38.07
CA ALA A 639 -2.62 -29.15 39.14
C ALA A 639 -3.45 -30.43 38.92
N ILE A 640 -3.92 -30.68 37.69
CA ILE A 640 -4.64 -31.90 37.31
C ILE A 640 -3.73 -33.13 37.51
N ASN A 641 -2.48 -33.09 37.05
CA ASN A 641 -1.53 -34.18 37.20
C ASN A 641 -1.19 -34.45 38.67
N SER A 642 -0.93 -33.40 39.45
CA SER A 642 -0.69 -33.50 40.89
C SER A 642 -1.89 -34.12 41.62
N TRP A 643 -3.10 -33.73 41.22
CA TRP A 643 -4.34 -34.27 41.76
C TRP A 643 -4.54 -35.76 41.37
N GLU A 644 -4.19 -36.16 40.14
CA GLU A 644 -4.22 -37.57 39.74
C GLU A 644 -3.17 -38.43 40.48
N ILE A 645 -1.99 -37.87 40.79
CA ILE A 645 -0.97 -38.52 41.64
C ILE A 645 -1.50 -38.71 43.06
N LEU A 646 -2.10 -37.67 43.66
CA LEU A 646 -2.72 -37.76 44.99
C LEU A 646 -3.82 -38.83 45.04
N LYS A 647 -4.62 -38.93 43.97
CA LYS A 647 -5.63 -39.97 43.84
C LYS A 647 -5.03 -41.38 43.82
N LYS A 648 -3.93 -41.61 43.08
CA LYS A 648 -3.21 -42.90 43.09
C LYS A 648 -2.66 -43.23 44.47
N ARG A 649 -2.15 -42.25 45.21
CA ARG A 649 -1.68 -42.43 46.60
C ARG A 649 -2.82 -42.74 47.58
N SER A 650 -4.00 -42.15 47.40
CA SER A 650 -5.21 -42.44 48.20
C SER A 650 -5.88 -43.80 47.90
N GLN A 651 -5.43 -44.52 46.85
CA GLN A 651 -5.88 -45.88 46.55
C GLN A 651 -5.06 -46.97 47.28
N VAL A 652 -4.08 -46.59 48.10
CA VAL A 652 -3.49 -47.49 49.11
C VAL A 652 -4.57 -47.76 50.18
N PRO A 653 -4.88 -49.02 50.51
CA PRO A 653 -6.09 -49.35 51.25
C PRO A 653 -5.97 -48.96 52.73
N SER A 654 -6.44 -47.77 53.08
CA SER A 654 -6.97 -47.51 54.41
C SER A 654 -8.35 -46.84 54.30
N ARG A 655 -9.27 -47.35 55.14
CA ARG A 655 -10.71 -47.10 55.12
C ARG A 655 -11.03 -45.61 55.25
N ASN A 656 -11.38 -44.91 54.17
CA ASN A 656 -12.14 -43.66 54.23
C ASN A 656 -13.07 -43.53 53.01
N HIS A 657 -14.36 -43.85 53.20
CA HIS A 657 -15.41 -43.71 52.18
C HIS A 657 -15.86 -42.26 51.93
N THR A 658 -15.36 -41.31 52.72
CA THR A 658 -15.75 -39.90 52.70
C THR A 658 -14.98 -39.03 51.69
N GLU A 659 -13.80 -39.45 51.19
CA GLU A 659 -13.03 -38.65 50.21
C GLU A 659 -13.53 -38.80 48.77
N LYS A 660 -14.06 -39.98 48.38
CA LYS A 660 -14.49 -40.25 47.00
C LYS A 660 -15.66 -39.37 46.53
N SER A 661 -16.51 -38.86 47.42
CA SER A 661 -17.64 -37.99 47.08
C SER A 661 -17.26 -36.52 46.84
N ARG A 662 -16.17 -36.03 47.45
CA ARG A 662 -15.66 -34.65 47.28
C ARG A 662 -14.79 -34.47 46.02
N ILE A 663 -14.30 -35.57 45.46
CA ILE A 663 -13.35 -35.61 44.34
C ILE A 663 -14.02 -35.39 42.97
N LYS A 664 -15.28 -35.82 42.78
CA LYS A 664 -15.98 -35.71 41.49
C LYS A 664 -16.33 -34.26 41.05
N PRO A 665 -16.82 -33.36 41.92
CA PRO A 665 -17.16 -31.99 41.54
C PRO A 665 -15.93 -31.17 41.13
N VAL A 666 -14.82 -31.31 41.88
CA VAL A 666 -13.56 -30.57 41.65
C VAL A 666 -12.94 -30.93 40.30
N ARG A 667 -12.92 -32.22 39.92
CA ARG A 667 -12.45 -32.67 38.60
C ARG A 667 -13.28 -32.10 37.45
N LYS A 668 -14.60 -31.98 37.63
CA LYS A 668 -15.51 -31.43 36.63
C LYS A 668 -15.33 -29.92 36.50
N SER A 669 -15.04 -29.23 37.60
CA SER A 669 -14.72 -27.80 37.62
C SER A 669 -13.40 -27.52 36.89
N LEU A 670 -12.32 -28.22 37.23
CA LEU A 670 -11.00 -28.02 36.60
C LEU A 670 -11.02 -28.31 35.10
N ARG A 671 -11.76 -29.34 34.65
CA ARG A 671 -11.93 -29.63 33.21
C ARG A 671 -12.76 -28.57 32.49
N ARG A 672 -13.75 -27.95 33.16
CA ARG A 672 -14.53 -26.83 32.59
C ARG A 672 -13.67 -25.58 32.47
N SER A 673 -12.89 -25.25 33.50
CA SER A 673 -11.95 -24.12 33.47
C SER A 673 -10.89 -24.30 32.38
N ARG A 674 -10.35 -25.51 32.21
CA ARG A 674 -9.43 -25.82 31.11
C ARG A 674 -10.07 -25.61 29.73
N LYS A 675 -11.29 -26.11 29.51
CA LYS A 675 -12.01 -25.88 28.25
C LYS A 675 -12.30 -24.41 27.98
N PHE A 676 -12.54 -23.62 29.02
CA PHE A 676 -12.74 -22.18 28.90
C PHE A 676 -11.45 -21.47 28.50
N CYS A 677 -10.31 -21.82 29.10
CA CYS A 677 -9.01 -21.30 28.70
C CYS A 677 -8.60 -21.76 27.29
N GLU A 678 -8.85 -23.02 26.92
CA GLU A 678 -8.59 -23.54 25.57
C GLU A 678 -9.46 -22.85 24.51
N ALA A 679 -10.72 -22.50 24.83
CA ALA A 679 -11.60 -21.75 23.95
C ALA A 679 -11.26 -20.25 23.85
N ALA A 680 -10.46 -19.71 24.78
CA ALA A 680 -9.95 -18.34 24.72
C ALA A 680 -8.61 -18.25 23.94
N LEU A 681 -8.02 -19.39 23.59
CA LEU A 681 -6.80 -19.52 22.77
C LEU A 681 -7.11 -19.81 21.29
N SER A 682 -8.35 -20.16 20.97
CA SER A 682 -8.88 -20.48 19.63
C SER A 682 -9.75 -19.36 19.13
#